data_AF-B5IJ99-F1
#
_entry.id   AF-B5IJ99-F1
#
_cell.length_a   1.000
_cell.length_b   1.000
_cell.length_c   1.000
_cell.angle_alpha   90.00
_cell.angle_beta   90.00
_cell.angle_gamma   90.00
#
_symmetry.space_group_name_H-M   'P 1'
#
loop_
_entity.id
_entity.type
_entity.pdbx_description
1 polymer ?
#
loop_
_entity_poly.entity_id
_entity_poly.type
_entity_poly.pdbx_seq_one_letter_code
_entity_poly.pdbx_strand_id
1 'polypeptide(L)'
;MFPSAALSQTVLVVPEGRWLLRPVPKASSTLLKRLAVIAEGRRPPEQAAFGETRPALAVHHPALHGLTRLADLDPAALQQALHGPDWLRLAVTRHPAERLLSFWHDKLHLAEPAYAPLNASIQQSAGEPPERPCRFPAFLAFLDAHWDELRGDGHLTPQFTLLEPGAIAWQPRLDREQLAERLPALLEQRLPPRCRAALKQELSRHGRLHRQRLGRRWQEAFSADGLAIVARRYGDDLAAFGYSLPERAAARVRPLAAADSDALVDPLGQLRDRNRQIAALQIELAAAQQQLAEARAALERPPLPATTIQPCRWPPHNAPEAGLGHLYQALAENRFTEVIDQADGLAAHHPHAGELHYLAGVAAHMQGRHDEAIRRFEAAQAAGFLTPYLLFNAGNACRSRGDTGEGLRLYREALALLPDFPECRHNLALGLIEAGRPEEAEATLRLLLRDQPSWHQAAFQLANLLRSQRREAEAVEAFRLCLQFAPAFPDAWNNLGLAQEALGQRDEAIAYYRQALSIDAGFRPSRQNLAQSLVRQRRHEEALEEFGRFLALDLDVNQQVVGLQGRLGCLCELDRIEQALAEADAQPDPRVRLITRLHVLPVLYRSDAQLAETRTRWAADLQALYDALEGLTAEDPAWPALHAHAWAITNFYLAYQMEDDRPLQELYAGVLDRILRPRLGRFMAPLQQRDPHDPSPLRVGVISPHLINHNGSIWALGWLEGIAAKPGFEIFSYNLAEDEDSGTQRFASLGTYRHLPLRSEDPEPMLQRILDDQLDLLIFTDIGMHPASKVTSVLQLAPVQAQGWGHPITSGSRTMHYFFGAAGMEPPGNEAHYSEELIRLPGTGLHYATPAAVHDGQLLFEKFDLPRGRPLLVSLQSTFKYVPRNDWTYAEIAARHPEALILLVGPLGHPAMAQRLAERLKPHFERRGVAMDDHLRILPRLEYGDFMGLFDIAHHTLDTIDWNGGNSSFQSFSRDCPVLTCPTAFMRGRHTVAMLQEMKIPELIAESREAYVATSLRLLQDPGFHAHVKGLVRERKSRLFNDRRVVEAFQAAVEELGRKPPGAGQAPAPGQRAAVVATPPGDTLPAAIANASASPAPPLPHAADAA
;
A
#
# COMPACT_ATOMS: atom_id res chain seq x y z
N MET A 1 -65.91 -15.60 23.90
CA MET A 1 -65.40 -14.42 24.63
C MET A 1 -64.02 -14.08 24.09
N PHE A 2 -63.72 -12.79 24.00
CA PHE A 2 -62.71 -12.15 23.15
C PHE A 2 -61.24 -12.65 23.24
N PRO A 3 -60.44 -12.45 22.17
CA PRO A 3 -59.00 -12.73 22.09
C PRO A 3 -58.11 -11.49 22.31
N SER A 4 -56.85 -11.70 22.69
CA SER A 4 -55.70 -10.78 22.53
C SER A 4 -54.43 -11.60 22.85
N ALA A 5 -53.61 -12.02 21.88
CA ALA A 5 -52.65 -11.29 21.03
C ALA A 5 -51.31 -10.95 21.76
N ALA A 6 -50.40 -11.92 21.63
CA ALA A 6 -48.94 -11.85 21.46
C ALA A 6 -48.13 -10.69 22.09
N LEU A 7 -47.30 -11.05 23.08
CA LEU A 7 -46.05 -10.37 23.43
C LEU A 7 -44.90 -11.35 23.19
N SER A 8 -44.18 -11.22 22.08
CA SER A 8 -42.89 -11.89 21.86
C SER A 8 -41.77 -10.86 22.05
N GLN A 9 -40.90 -11.19 23.00
CA GLN A 9 -39.72 -10.47 23.43
C GLN A 9 -38.66 -10.45 22.32
N THR A 10 -38.17 -9.26 21.97
CA THR A 10 -36.88 -9.07 21.28
C THR A 10 -35.95 -8.44 22.28
N VAL A 11 -35.13 -9.26 22.95
CA VAL A 11 -34.09 -8.79 23.88
C VAL A 11 -32.97 -8.16 23.05
N LEU A 12 -32.69 -6.88 23.30
CA LEU A 12 -31.53 -6.16 22.78
C LEU A 12 -30.27 -6.79 23.39
N VAL A 13 -29.38 -7.33 22.56
CA VAL A 13 -28.02 -7.72 22.97
C VAL A 13 -27.05 -6.74 22.32
N VAL A 14 -26.67 -5.71 23.07
CA VAL A 14 -25.62 -4.74 22.72
C VAL A 14 -24.27 -5.32 23.17
N PRO A 15 -23.27 -5.49 22.29
CA PRO A 15 -21.91 -5.79 22.74
C PRO A 15 -21.32 -4.57 23.45
N GLU A 16 -21.00 -4.70 24.73
CA GLU A 16 -20.43 -3.64 25.55
C GLU A 16 -19.06 -3.19 25.00
N GLY A 17 -19.00 -1.96 24.48
CA GLY A 17 -17.80 -1.38 23.87
C GLY A 17 -17.97 0.08 23.43
N ARG A 18 -18.15 0.97 24.41
CA ARG A 18 -18.02 2.45 24.42
C ARG A 18 -17.93 3.18 23.06
N TRP A 19 -19.02 3.82 22.65
CA TRP A 19 -19.02 4.82 21.57
C TRP A 19 -18.73 6.22 22.12
N LEU A 20 -17.52 6.72 21.89
CA LEU A 20 -17.18 8.14 22.09
C LEU A 20 -17.29 8.88 20.76
N LEU A 21 -18.21 9.84 20.65
CA LEU A 21 -18.23 10.83 19.56
C LEU A 21 -17.01 11.76 19.71
N ARG A 22 -15.87 11.35 19.17
CA ARG A 22 -14.68 12.20 19.00
C ARG A 22 -14.95 13.26 17.91
N PRO A 23 -14.71 14.56 18.16
CA PRO A 23 -14.95 15.59 17.17
C PRO A 23 -13.82 15.71 16.13
N VAL A 24 -14.21 15.79 14.85
CA VAL A 24 -13.42 16.36 13.74
C VAL A 24 -13.81 17.83 13.57
N PRO A 25 -12.88 18.80 13.47
CA PRO A 25 -13.20 20.13 12.99
C PRO A 25 -12.58 20.40 11.61
N LYS A 26 -13.43 20.51 10.57
CA LYS A 26 -13.12 21.15 9.28
C LYS A 26 -14.02 22.35 8.96
N ALA A 27 -14.57 23.03 9.98
CA ALA A 27 -15.43 24.22 9.80
C ALA A 27 -14.91 25.50 10.51
N SER A 28 -13.93 25.40 11.41
CA SER A 28 -13.48 26.52 12.26
C SER A 28 -12.60 27.54 11.53
N SER A 29 -12.16 27.27 10.29
CA SER A 29 -11.17 28.11 9.62
C SER A 29 -11.72 29.49 9.21
N THR A 30 -12.99 29.60 8.81
CA THR A 30 -13.48 30.80 8.11
C THR A 30 -13.84 31.96 9.04
N LEU A 31 -14.43 31.68 10.22
CA LEU A 31 -14.70 32.70 11.23
C LEU A 31 -13.40 33.24 11.83
N LEU A 32 -12.46 32.35 12.18
CA LEU A 32 -11.15 32.73 12.73
C LEU A 32 -10.33 33.57 11.74
N LYS A 33 -10.38 33.24 10.44
CA LYS A 33 -9.75 34.05 9.37
C LYS A 33 -10.34 35.46 9.27
N ARG A 34 -11.68 35.61 9.33
CA ARG A 34 -12.32 36.94 9.27
C ARG A 34 -12.09 37.77 10.53
N LEU A 35 -12.07 37.13 11.70
CA LEU A 35 -11.76 37.79 12.97
C LEU A 35 -10.29 38.26 13.03
N ALA A 36 -9.35 37.48 12.47
CA ALA A 36 -7.95 37.89 12.32
C ALA A 36 -7.79 39.12 11.42
N VAL A 37 -8.49 39.17 10.27
CA VAL A 37 -8.50 40.33 9.37
C VAL A 37 -9.00 41.61 10.07
N ILE A 38 -10.05 41.49 10.90
CA ILE A 38 -10.62 42.62 11.66
C ILE A 38 -9.67 43.06 12.79
N ALA A 39 -9.01 42.12 13.46
CA ALA A 39 -8.04 42.38 14.53
C ALA A 39 -6.81 43.15 14.01
N GLU A 40 -6.41 42.93 12.76
CA GLU A 40 -5.34 43.66 12.08
C GLU A 40 -5.78 45.02 11.51
N GLY A 41 -7.00 45.48 11.79
CA GLY A 41 -7.50 46.78 11.33
C GLY A 41 -8.03 46.81 9.90
N ARG A 42 -8.19 45.65 9.25
CA ARG A 42 -8.66 45.51 7.86
C ARG A 42 -10.15 45.14 7.83
N ARG A 43 -10.88 45.53 6.77
CA ARG A 43 -12.28 45.13 6.57
C ARG A 43 -12.36 43.88 5.69
N PRO A 44 -13.02 42.79 6.13
CA PRO A 44 -13.30 41.66 5.25
C PRO A 44 -14.31 42.08 4.17
N PRO A 45 -14.16 41.61 2.91
CA PRO A 45 -15.05 42.01 1.80
C PRO A 45 -16.52 41.66 2.09
N GLU A 46 -17.44 42.60 1.81
CA GLU A 46 -18.86 42.51 2.16
C GLU A 46 -19.64 41.43 1.39
N GLN A 47 -19.19 41.10 0.17
CA GLN A 47 -19.82 40.16 -0.77
C GLN A 47 -19.26 38.74 -0.71
N ALA A 48 -18.15 38.49 0.01
CA ALA A 48 -17.57 37.16 0.10
C ALA A 48 -18.52 36.22 0.84
N ALA A 49 -19.01 35.18 0.15
CA ALA A 49 -19.82 34.14 0.77
C ALA A 49 -19.02 33.45 1.90
N PHE A 50 -19.71 32.89 2.91
CA PHE A 50 -19.07 32.02 3.92
C PHE A 50 -18.44 30.80 3.22
N GLY A 51 -17.19 30.96 2.77
CA GLY A 51 -16.45 30.07 1.86
C GLY A 51 -15.37 30.81 1.05
N GLU A 52 -15.55 32.10 0.77
CA GLU A 52 -14.75 32.87 -0.20
C GLU A 52 -13.72 33.82 0.43
N THR A 53 -12.99 33.40 1.46
CA THR A 53 -11.72 34.08 1.77
C THR A 53 -10.61 33.35 1.03
N ARG A 54 -10.23 33.87 -0.15
CA ARG A 54 -8.97 33.52 -0.82
C ARG A 54 -7.83 33.58 0.20
N PRO A 55 -6.87 32.63 0.18
CA PRO A 55 -5.71 32.70 1.07
C PRO A 55 -4.89 33.93 0.69
N ALA A 56 -5.02 35.01 1.45
CA ALA A 56 -3.90 35.93 1.56
C ALA A 56 -2.79 35.15 2.28
N LEU A 57 -1.77 34.76 1.53
CA LEU A 57 -0.45 34.30 1.97
C LEU A 57 -0.13 34.68 3.43
N ALA A 58 -0.24 33.68 4.30
CA ALA A 58 0.45 33.62 5.58
C ALA A 58 0.46 32.15 6.03
N VAL A 59 1.11 31.29 5.24
CA VAL A 59 1.88 30.21 5.87
C VAL A 59 2.89 30.95 6.73
N HIS A 60 2.67 30.92 8.04
CA HIS A 60 3.58 31.51 9.01
C HIS A 60 4.98 30.98 8.75
N HIS A 61 5.85 31.80 8.17
CA HIS A 61 7.28 31.55 8.11
C HIS A 61 7.89 32.24 9.36
N PRO A 62 8.27 31.48 10.40
CA PRO A 62 8.78 32.03 11.66
C PRO A 62 10.00 32.94 11.46
N ALA A 63 10.78 32.66 10.41
CA ALA A 63 11.98 33.40 10.03
C ALA A 63 11.74 34.80 9.44
N LEU A 64 10.55 35.08 8.90
CA LEU A 64 10.26 36.37 8.23
C LEU A 64 9.79 37.48 9.18
N HIS A 65 9.37 37.14 10.40
CA HIS A 65 8.84 38.09 11.39
C HIS A 65 9.54 38.02 12.75
N GLY A 66 10.64 37.25 12.88
CA GLY A 66 11.39 37.12 14.12
C GLY A 66 10.62 36.41 15.25
N LEU A 67 9.72 35.49 14.92
CA LEU A 67 8.93 34.73 15.90
C LEU A 67 9.42 33.28 15.97
N THR A 68 9.56 32.75 17.18
CA THR A 68 10.05 31.39 17.46
C THR A 68 8.99 30.32 17.14
N ARG A 69 9.40 29.15 16.61
CA ARG A 69 8.46 28.04 16.33
C ARG A 69 7.94 27.45 17.63
N LEU A 70 6.68 27.00 17.64
CA LEU A 70 6.05 26.37 18.80
C LEU A 70 6.78 25.12 19.31
N ALA A 71 7.40 24.37 18.41
CA ALA A 71 8.23 23.20 18.73
C ALA A 71 9.59 23.56 19.35
N ASP A 72 10.01 24.82 19.23
CA ASP A 72 11.30 25.34 19.68
C ASP A 72 11.15 26.16 20.98
N LEU A 73 9.93 26.23 21.54
CA LEU A 73 9.65 26.93 22.80
C LEU A 73 9.77 25.96 23.97
N ASP A 74 10.44 26.38 25.04
CA ASP A 74 10.42 25.63 26.29
C ASP A 74 9.00 25.63 26.92
N PRO A 75 8.71 24.71 27.86
CA PRO A 75 7.38 24.62 28.48
C PRO A 75 6.87 25.91 29.14
N ALA A 76 7.77 26.79 29.62
CA ALA A 76 7.42 28.07 30.23
C ALA A 76 7.10 29.14 29.15
N ALA A 77 7.87 29.16 28.06
CA ALA A 77 7.63 30.03 26.90
C ALA A 77 6.38 29.61 26.11
N LEU A 78 6.09 28.31 26.07
CA LEU A 78 4.83 27.75 25.57
C LEU A 78 3.65 28.17 26.44
N GLN A 79 3.78 28.13 27.78
CA GLN A 79 2.77 28.66 28.69
C GLN A 79 2.53 30.17 28.45
N GLN A 80 3.59 30.94 28.23
CA GLN A 80 3.49 32.38 27.95
C GLN A 80 2.83 32.67 26.58
N ALA A 81 3.12 31.86 25.56
CA ALA A 81 2.51 31.94 24.22
C ALA A 81 1.01 31.56 24.22
N LEU A 82 0.61 30.59 25.07
CA LEU A 82 -0.79 30.24 25.31
C LEU A 82 -1.60 31.36 25.96
N HIS A 83 -0.94 32.37 26.55
CA HIS A 83 -1.55 33.59 27.08
C HIS A 83 -1.52 34.78 26.11
N GLY A 84 -0.94 34.61 24.91
CA GLY A 84 -0.89 35.60 23.82
C GLY A 84 -1.97 35.37 22.74
N PRO A 85 -2.33 36.38 21.94
CA PRO A 85 -3.48 36.32 21.01
C PRO A 85 -3.48 35.18 19.98
N ASP A 86 -2.39 34.43 19.83
CA ASP A 86 -2.23 33.31 18.88
C ASP A 86 -2.88 31.98 19.34
N TRP A 87 -3.27 31.84 20.62
CA TRP A 87 -3.92 30.62 21.14
C TRP A 87 -5.33 30.36 20.56
N LEU A 88 -5.96 31.38 19.97
CA LEU A 88 -7.32 31.36 19.41
C LEU A 88 -7.55 30.35 18.27
N ARG A 89 -6.48 29.72 17.76
CA ARG A 89 -6.55 28.79 16.61
C ARG A 89 -7.06 27.39 16.96
N LEU A 90 -7.35 27.07 18.23
CA LEU A 90 -7.52 25.67 18.70
C LEU A 90 -8.90 25.22 19.24
N ALA A 91 -9.99 25.98 19.18
CA ALA A 91 -11.23 25.56 19.87
C ALA A 91 -12.55 25.80 19.10
N VAL A 92 -13.17 24.75 18.52
CA VAL A 92 -14.66 24.59 18.36
C VAL A 92 -15.03 23.11 18.16
N THR A 93 -16.14 22.64 18.74
CA THR A 93 -16.78 21.33 18.45
C THR A 93 -18.23 21.50 17.92
N ARG A 94 -18.80 20.50 17.22
CA ARG A 94 -20.16 20.51 16.61
C ARG A 94 -21.29 20.28 17.65
N HIS A 95 -22.51 20.75 17.40
CA HIS A 95 -23.69 20.60 18.29
C HIS A 95 -24.26 19.16 18.31
N PRO A 96 -24.84 18.65 19.43
CA PRO A 96 -25.40 17.28 19.51
C PRO A 96 -26.45 16.94 18.44
N ALA A 97 -27.41 17.82 18.16
CA ALA A 97 -28.41 17.62 17.11
C ALA A 97 -27.83 17.55 15.69
N GLU A 98 -26.77 18.33 15.39
CA GLU A 98 -26.05 18.22 14.12
C GLU A 98 -25.21 16.94 14.04
N ARG A 99 -24.70 16.43 15.17
CA ARG A 99 -24.03 15.13 15.23
C ARG A 99 -25.01 13.99 14.99
N LEU A 100 -26.24 14.07 15.49
CA LEU A 100 -27.30 13.06 15.24
C LEU A 100 -27.74 13.04 13.79
N LEU A 101 -27.91 14.22 13.17
CA LEU A 101 -28.23 14.32 11.76
C LEU A 101 -27.09 13.81 10.88
N SER A 102 -25.83 14.14 11.22
CA SER A 102 -24.63 13.62 10.53
C SER A 102 -24.48 12.12 10.74
N PHE A 103 -24.70 11.60 11.95
CA PHE A 103 -24.61 10.18 12.24
C PHE A 103 -25.69 9.39 11.49
N TRP A 104 -26.94 9.86 11.49
CA TRP A 104 -27.96 9.25 10.66
C TRP A 104 -27.56 9.28 9.18
N HIS A 105 -27.17 10.44 8.65
CA HIS A 105 -26.86 10.58 7.23
C HIS A 105 -25.64 9.75 6.81
N ASP A 106 -24.54 9.86 7.54
CA ASP A 106 -23.26 9.27 7.17
C ASP A 106 -23.23 7.77 7.51
N LYS A 107 -23.89 7.33 8.58
CA LYS A 107 -23.73 5.97 9.13
C LYS A 107 -24.92 5.05 8.92
N LEU A 108 -26.15 5.55 9.06
CA LEU A 108 -27.36 4.72 9.01
C LEU A 108 -28.11 4.82 7.68
N HIS A 109 -28.15 6.00 7.06
CA HIS A 109 -28.84 6.24 5.81
C HIS A 109 -28.06 5.71 4.59
N LEU A 110 -26.73 5.71 4.65
CA LEU A 110 -25.88 5.08 3.65
C LEU A 110 -25.74 3.55 3.82
N ALA A 111 -26.46 2.98 4.81
CA ALA A 111 -26.36 1.58 5.19
C ALA A 111 -24.91 1.10 5.34
N GLU A 112 -24.07 1.87 6.05
CA GLU A 112 -22.68 1.46 6.27
C GLU A 112 -22.67 0.08 6.97
N PRO A 113 -21.89 -0.90 6.47
CA PRO A 113 -21.95 -2.29 6.94
C PRO A 113 -21.74 -2.45 8.45
N ALA A 114 -20.99 -1.54 9.07
CA ALA A 114 -20.72 -1.53 10.51
C ALA A 114 -21.96 -1.20 11.38
N TYR A 115 -23.01 -0.58 10.80
CA TYR A 115 -24.21 -0.14 11.53
C TYR A 115 -25.50 -0.83 11.03
N ALA A 116 -25.38 -1.83 10.15
CA ALA A 116 -26.49 -2.62 9.63
C ALA A 116 -27.39 -3.28 10.71
N PRO A 117 -26.89 -3.74 11.88
CA PRO A 117 -27.75 -4.28 12.94
C PRO A 117 -28.63 -3.23 13.63
N LEU A 118 -28.09 -2.04 13.86
CA LEU A 118 -28.86 -0.91 14.39
C LEU A 118 -29.92 -0.47 13.37
N ASN A 119 -29.55 -0.40 12.09
CA ASN A 119 -30.46 -0.14 10.99
C ASN A 119 -31.60 -1.17 10.90
N ALA A 120 -31.26 -2.46 10.97
CA ALA A 120 -32.22 -3.56 10.98
C ALA A 120 -33.19 -3.48 12.17
N SER A 121 -32.69 -3.12 13.35
CA SER A 121 -33.52 -2.95 14.56
C SER A 121 -34.49 -1.77 14.41
N ILE A 122 -34.02 -0.64 13.87
CA ILE A 122 -34.86 0.53 13.58
C ILE A 122 -35.95 0.18 12.55
N GLN A 123 -35.59 -0.55 11.49
CA GLN A 123 -36.53 -0.94 10.44
C GLN A 123 -37.53 -2.00 10.90
N GLN A 124 -37.07 -2.98 11.67
CA GLN A 124 -37.93 -3.99 12.29
C GLN A 124 -38.93 -3.35 13.25
N SER A 125 -38.51 -2.36 14.05
CA SER A 125 -39.41 -1.56 14.87
C SER A 125 -40.39 -0.70 14.06
N ALA A 126 -40.06 -0.37 12.82
CA ALA A 126 -40.90 0.38 11.89
C ALA A 126 -41.76 -0.54 10.99
N GLY A 127 -41.65 -1.88 11.12
CA GLY A 127 -42.35 -2.85 10.28
C GLY A 127 -41.84 -2.91 8.83
N GLU A 128 -40.62 -2.44 8.57
CA GLU A 128 -39.98 -2.38 7.26
C GLU A 128 -38.87 -3.45 7.12
N PRO A 129 -38.49 -3.86 5.89
CA PRO A 129 -37.43 -4.84 5.68
C PRO A 129 -36.09 -4.39 6.28
N PRO A 130 -35.40 -5.24 7.06
CA PRO A 130 -34.21 -4.86 7.84
C PRO A 130 -33.01 -4.40 6.99
N GLU A 131 -32.94 -4.87 5.75
CA GLU A 131 -31.94 -4.53 4.73
C GLU A 131 -32.12 -3.15 4.08
N ARG A 132 -33.26 -2.46 4.28
CA ARG A 132 -33.44 -1.11 3.73
C ARG A 132 -32.78 -0.06 4.62
N PRO A 133 -32.16 1.00 4.08
CA PRO A 133 -31.68 2.11 4.91
C PRO A 133 -32.82 2.78 5.67
N CYS A 134 -32.66 2.95 6.98
CA CYS A 134 -33.68 3.50 7.85
C CYS A 134 -33.97 4.95 7.50
N ARG A 135 -35.25 5.23 7.29
CA ARG A 135 -35.70 6.59 7.04
C ARG A 135 -35.52 7.40 8.31
N PHE A 136 -35.12 8.66 8.16
CA PHE A 136 -34.87 9.53 9.30
C PHE A 136 -36.02 9.58 10.32
N PRO A 137 -37.31 9.61 9.92
CA PRO A 137 -38.41 9.58 10.87
C PRO A 137 -38.50 8.27 11.68
N ALA A 138 -38.18 7.13 11.06
CA ALA A 138 -38.14 5.83 11.74
C ALA A 138 -36.98 5.76 12.75
N PHE A 139 -35.82 6.32 12.39
CA PHE A 139 -34.68 6.47 13.30
C PHE A 139 -35.03 7.36 14.51
N LEU A 140 -35.68 8.52 14.28
CA LEU A 140 -36.09 9.41 15.36
C LEU A 140 -37.16 8.77 16.26
N ALA A 141 -38.12 8.03 15.70
CA ALA A 141 -39.12 7.31 16.46
C ALA A 141 -38.51 6.16 17.30
N PHE A 142 -37.54 5.45 16.74
CA PHE A 142 -36.80 4.41 17.45
C PHE A 142 -35.97 4.99 18.60
N LEU A 143 -35.26 6.10 18.37
CA LEU A 143 -34.55 6.83 19.43
C LEU A 143 -35.50 7.32 20.52
N ASP A 144 -36.69 7.78 20.17
CA ASP A 144 -37.69 8.26 21.13
C ASP A 144 -38.24 7.10 21.99
N ALA A 145 -38.47 5.92 21.39
CA ALA A 145 -38.98 4.75 22.09
C ALA A 145 -37.95 4.09 23.03
N HIS A 146 -36.66 4.17 22.72
CA HIS A 146 -35.57 3.50 23.47
C HIS A 146 -34.63 4.49 24.17
N TRP A 147 -35.06 5.74 24.32
CA TRP A 147 -34.23 6.84 24.80
C TRP A 147 -33.67 6.62 26.22
N ASP A 148 -34.48 6.07 27.13
CA ASP A 148 -34.09 5.91 28.53
C ASP A 148 -33.16 4.70 28.74
N GLU A 149 -33.27 3.65 27.92
CA GLU A 149 -32.29 2.54 27.87
C GLU A 149 -30.94 3.03 27.32
N LEU A 150 -30.94 3.76 26.20
CA LEU A 150 -29.72 4.32 25.59
C LEU A 150 -29.01 5.33 26.51
N ARG A 151 -29.75 5.98 27.42
CA ARG A 151 -29.23 6.89 28.45
C ARG A 151 -28.66 6.11 29.65
N GLY A 152 -29.30 5.01 30.05
CA GLY A 152 -28.92 4.18 31.21
C GLY A 152 -27.61 3.42 31.02
N ASP A 153 -27.32 2.97 29.80
CA ASP A 153 -26.10 2.20 29.46
C ASP A 153 -24.90 3.08 29.05
N GLY A 154 -25.02 4.41 29.19
CA GLY A 154 -23.94 5.38 28.93
C GLY A 154 -23.67 5.68 27.44
N HIS A 155 -24.43 5.10 26.52
CA HIS A 155 -24.25 5.26 25.07
C HIS A 155 -24.65 6.65 24.53
N LEU A 156 -25.55 7.36 25.21
CA LEU A 156 -25.91 8.75 24.90
C LEU A 156 -25.86 9.61 26.17
N THR A 157 -24.64 9.97 26.57
CA THR A 157 -24.42 10.88 27.71
C THR A 157 -24.39 12.33 27.22
N PRO A 158 -25.22 13.26 27.76
CA PRO A 158 -25.12 14.68 27.46
C PRO A 158 -23.69 15.18 27.73
N GLN A 159 -23.16 16.04 26.86
CA GLN A 159 -21.77 16.48 27.00
C GLN A 159 -21.50 17.19 28.35
N PHE A 160 -22.52 17.81 28.95
CA PHE A 160 -22.37 18.49 30.25
C PHE A 160 -22.17 17.52 31.43
N THR A 161 -22.67 16.27 31.34
CA THR A 161 -22.47 15.24 32.39
C THR A 161 -21.07 14.63 32.39
N LEU A 162 -20.29 14.80 31.32
CA LEU A 162 -18.86 14.45 31.25
C LEU A 162 -17.94 15.60 31.73
N LEU A 163 -18.52 16.72 32.16
CA LEU A 163 -17.81 17.90 32.67
C LEU A 163 -17.95 17.97 34.19
N GLU A 164 -17.60 16.89 34.91
CA GLU A 164 -17.43 17.02 36.36
C GLU A 164 -16.28 18.00 36.68
N PRO A 165 -16.43 18.88 37.68
CA PRO A 165 -15.34 19.78 38.09
C PRO A 165 -14.22 18.95 38.72
N GLY A 166 -13.17 18.63 37.95
CA GLY A 166 -11.93 18.07 38.49
C GLY A 166 -11.31 16.89 37.75
N ALA A 167 -12.00 16.26 36.79
CA ALA A 167 -11.41 15.18 36.01
C ALA A 167 -10.67 15.72 34.76
N ILE A 168 -9.34 15.73 34.85
CA ILE A 168 -8.37 16.01 33.77
C ILE A 168 -8.25 17.51 33.42
N ALA A 169 -7.29 18.15 34.07
CA ALA A 169 -6.75 19.45 33.71
C ALA A 169 -6.18 19.38 32.29
N TRP A 170 -6.91 19.90 31.31
CA TRP A 170 -6.48 20.64 30.10
C TRP A 170 -7.72 20.79 29.22
N GLN A 171 -8.56 21.79 29.49
CA GLN A 171 -9.55 22.31 28.56
C GLN A 171 -10.23 23.58 29.11
N PRO A 172 -10.10 24.72 28.42
CA PRO A 172 -11.23 25.60 28.20
C PRO A 172 -11.62 25.46 26.73
N ARG A 173 -12.29 24.36 26.39
CA ARG A 173 -13.09 24.33 25.16
C ARG A 173 -14.28 25.24 25.40
N LEU A 174 -14.15 26.52 25.05
CA LEU A 174 -15.31 27.39 24.91
C LEU A 174 -16.13 26.85 23.74
N ASP A 175 -17.42 26.64 23.95
CA ASP A 175 -18.31 26.43 22.81
C ASP A 175 -18.39 27.70 21.95
N ARG A 176 -18.99 27.58 20.77
CA ARG A 176 -19.03 28.66 19.77
C ARG A 176 -19.78 29.90 20.24
N GLU A 177 -20.74 29.79 21.15
CA GLU A 177 -21.48 30.92 21.71
C GLU A 177 -20.73 31.55 22.88
N GLN A 178 -20.14 30.77 23.78
CA GLN A 178 -19.24 31.27 24.83
C GLN A 178 -18.03 31.99 24.24
N LEU A 179 -17.54 31.53 23.07
CA LEU A 179 -16.49 32.19 22.33
C LEU A 179 -17.02 33.48 21.66
N ALA A 180 -18.27 33.52 21.17
CA ALA A 180 -18.86 34.76 20.67
C ALA A 180 -19.19 35.78 21.78
N GLU A 181 -19.44 35.33 23.00
CA GLU A 181 -19.83 36.16 24.16
C GLU A 181 -18.61 36.66 24.96
N ARG A 182 -17.60 35.80 25.18
CA ARG A 182 -16.41 36.12 26.00
C ARG A 182 -15.26 36.73 25.20
N LEU A 183 -15.14 36.40 23.91
CA LEU A 183 -14.07 36.92 23.06
C LEU A 183 -14.14 38.45 22.88
N PRO A 184 -15.31 39.10 22.72
CA PRO A 184 -15.39 40.56 22.67
C PRO A 184 -14.83 41.24 23.92
N ALA A 185 -15.07 40.71 25.12
CA ALA A 185 -14.56 41.25 26.38
C ALA A 185 -13.05 41.02 26.55
N LEU A 186 -12.56 39.85 26.13
CA LEU A 186 -11.13 39.51 26.15
C LEU A 186 -10.31 40.34 25.14
N LEU A 187 -10.90 40.65 23.98
CA LEU A 187 -10.28 41.49 22.95
C LEU A 187 -10.53 42.99 23.15
N GLU A 188 -11.52 43.36 23.96
CA GLU A 188 -11.87 44.76 24.25
C GLU A 188 -10.73 45.55 24.90
N GLN A 189 -9.86 44.86 25.63
CA GLN A 189 -8.70 45.45 26.30
C GLN A 189 -7.49 45.62 25.36
N ARG A 190 -7.51 45.03 24.16
CA ARG A 190 -6.32 44.92 23.29
C ARG A 190 -6.52 45.43 21.85
N LEU A 191 -7.75 45.77 21.44
CA LEU A 191 -8.05 46.25 20.09
C LEU A 191 -8.54 47.72 20.06
N PRO A 192 -8.21 48.49 19.00
CA PRO A 192 -8.72 49.85 18.82
C PRO A 192 -10.26 49.93 18.74
N PRO A 193 -10.89 51.05 19.18
CA PRO A 193 -12.37 51.21 19.21
C PRO A 193 -13.09 50.83 17.91
N ARG A 194 -12.50 51.16 16.76
CA ARG A 194 -13.05 50.85 15.42
C ARG A 194 -13.05 49.35 15.12
N CYS A 195 -11.98 48.63 15.47
CA CYS A 195 -11.88 47.18 15.31
C CYS A 195 -12.82 46.45 16.26
N ARG A 196 -12.99 46.96 17.49
CA ARG A 196 -13.95 46.41 18.47
C ARG A 196 -15.39 46.46 17.97
N ALA A 197 -15.81 47.60 17.40
CA ALA A 197 -17.14 47.75 16.82
C ALA A 197 -17.37 46.83 15.61
N ALA A 198 -16.39 46.76 14.71
CA ALA A 198 -16.44 45.87 13.54
C ALA A 198 -16.48 44.38 13.94
N LEU A 199 -15.73 43.99 14.98
CA LEU A 199 -15.68 42.62 15.48
C LEU A 199 -17.02 42.22 16.13
N LYS A 200 -17.61 43.10 16.94
CA LYS A 200 -18.96 42.87 17.50
C LYS A 200 -20.03 42.76 16.41
N GLN A 201 -19.95 43.59 15.38
CA GLN A 201 -20.90 43.60 14.26
C GLN A 201 -20.78 42.32 13.41
N GLU A 202 -19.55 41.86 13.15
CA GLU A 202 -19.29 40.64 12.37
C GLU A 202 -19.67 39.37 13.12
N LEU A 203 -19.38 39.27 14.42
CA LEU A 203 -19.83 38.17 15.28
C LEU A 203 -21.36 38.09 15.33
N SER A 204 -22.02 39.24 15.49
CA SER A 204 -23.49 39.32 15.49
C SER A 204 -24.09 38.93 14.13
N ARG A 205 -23.49 39.37 13.01
CA ARG A 205 -23.90 39.01 11.65
C ARG A 205 -23.72 37.52 11.39
N HIS A 206 -22.59 36.95 11.81
CA HIS A 206 -22.29 35.53 11.68
C HIS A 206 -23.29 34.66 12.47
N GLY A 207 -23.58 35.03 13.72
CA GLY A 207 -24.56 34.33 14.56
C GLY A 207 -25.96 34.34 13.95
N ARG A 208 -26.42 35.48 13.41
CA ARG A 208 -27.74 35.58 12.74
C ARG A 208 -27.82 34.73 11.46
N LEU A 209 -26.83 34.83 10.58
CA LEU A 209 -26.83 34.10 9.30
C LEU A 209 -26.67 32.58 9.49
N HIS A 210 -25.89 32.17 10.48
CA HIS A 210 -25.74 30.75 10.81
C HIS A 210 -27.05 30.16 11.35
N ARG A 211 -27.73 30.85 12.28
CA ARG A 211 -29.05 30.44 12.79
C ARG A 211 -30.09 30.35 11.68
N GLN A 212 -30.12 31.29 10.74
CA GLN A 212 -31.02 31.24 9.58
C GLN A 212 -30.75 30.06 8.64
N ARG A 213 -29.47 29.75 8.34
CA ARG A 213 -29.11 28.60 7.49
C ARG A 213 -29.42 27.27 8.17
N LEU A 214 -29.15 27.17 9.47
CA LEU A 214 -29.44 25.98 10.26
C LEU A 214 -30.95 25.74 10.36
N GLY A 215 -31.73 26.80 10.59
CA GLY A 215 -33.19 26.77 10.59
C GLY A 215 -33.77 26.27 9.26
N ARG A 216 -33.24 26.72 8.11
CA ARG A 216 -33.65 26.17 6.79
C ARG A 216 -33.30 24.70 6.62
N ARG A 217 -32.07 24.29 6.97
CA ARG A 217 -31.67 22.87 6.90
C ARG A 217 -32.53 21.99 7.79
N TRP A 218 -32.94 22.47 8.97
CA TRP A 218 -33.85 21.74 9.85
C TRP A 218 -35.27 21.66 9.29
N GLN A 219 -35.78 22.76 8.70
CA GLN A 219 -37.07 22.76 8.00
C GLN A 219 -37.09 21.82 6.79
N GLU A 220 -35.98 21.69 6.07
CA GLU A 220 -35.85 20.80 4.91
C GLU A 220 -35.70 19.33 5.32
N ALA A 221 -34.96 19.04 6.41
CA ALA A 221 -34.59 17.67 6.81
C ALA A 221 -35.58 16.97 7.77
N PHE A 222 -36.33 17.70 8.61
CA PHE A 222 -37.19 17.10 9.65
C PHE A 222 -38.70 17.29 9.39
N SER A 223 -39.50 16.26 9.61
CA SER A 223 -40.98 16.38 9.63
C SER A 223 -41.45 17.14 10.87
N ALA A 224 -42.73 17.56 10.91
CA ALA A 224 -43.31 18.20 12.10
C ALA A 224 -43.16 17.33 13.36
N ASP A 225 -43.40 16.01 13.24
CA ASP A 225 -43.23 15.05 14.33
C ASP A 225 -41.74 14.87 14.69
N GLY A 226 -40.84 14.85 13.70
CA GLY A 226 -39.40 14.77 13.93
C GLY A 226 -38.85 16.00 14.67
N LEU A 227 -39.36 17.19 14.37
CA LEU A 227 -39.04 18.43 15.09
C LEU A 227 -39.58 18.40 16.53
N ALA A 228 -40.75 17.80 16.76
CA ALA A 228 -41.33 17.65 18.09
C ALA A 228 -40.52 16.66 18.97
N ILE A 229 -39.96 15.59 18.39
CA ILE A 229 -39.06 14.66 19.11
C ILE A 229 -37.75 15.36 19.47
N VAL A 230 -37.15 16.10 18.53
CA VAL A 230 -35.92 16.87 18.80
C VAL A 230 -36.16 17.96 19.86
N ALA A 231 -37.30 18.64 19.81
CA ALA A 231 -37.71 19.62 20.82
C ALA A 231 -37.89 18.98 22.21
N ARG A 232 -38.43 17.78 22.28
CA ARG A 232 -38.68 17.11 23.56
C ARG A 232 -37.42 16.54 24.20
N ARG A 233 -36.46 16.05 23.38
CA ARG A 233 -35.23 15.40 23.87
C ARG A 233 -34.06 16.37 24.07
N TYR A 234 -34.03 17.47 23.30
CA TYR A 234 -32.93 18.45 23.31
C TYR A 234 -33.42 19.89 23.37
N GLY A 235 -34.71 20.15 23.62
CA GLY A 235 -35.27 21.51 23.59
C GLY A 235 -34.68 22.43 24.64
N ASP A 236 -34.45 21.92 25.86
CA ASP A 236 -33.85 22.70 26.95
C ASP A 236 -32.37 23.02 26.65
N ASP A 237 -31.62 22.07 26.09
CA ASP A 237 -30.25 22.30 25.62
C ASP A 237 -30.23 23.35 24.49
N LEU A 238 -31.10 23.20 23.49
CA LEU A 238 -31.21 24.13 22.37
C LEU A 238 -31.60 25.55 22.82
N ALA A 239 -32.51 25.65 23.80
CA ALA A 239 -32.91 26.92 24.39
C ALA A 239 -31.80 27.57 25.22
N ALA A 240 -31.04 26.76 25.99
CA ALA A 240 -29.89 27.22 26.75
C ALA A 240 -28.76 27.79 25.86
N PHE A 241 -28.66 27.31 24.62
CA PHE A 241 -27.75 27.81 23.58
C PHE A 241 -28.42 28.77 22.58
N GLY A 242 -29.55 29.41 22.93
CA GLY A 242 -30.14 30.49 22.11
C GLY A 242 -30.64 30.06 20.71
N TYR A 243 -31.01 28.80 20.53
CA TYR A 243 -31.61 28.25 19.31
C TYR A 243 -33.09 27.93 19.52
N SER A 244 -33.93 28.30 18.55
CA SER A 244 -35.34 27.92 18.49
C SER A 244 -35.56 26.95 17.33
N LEU A 245 -36.26 25.83 17.58
CA LEU A 245 -36.68 24.93 16.51
C LEU A 245 -37.76 25.59 15.64
N PRO A 246 -37.71 25.42 14.30
CA PRO A 246 -38.67 26.04 13.40
C PRO A 246 -40.06 25.37 13.46
N GLU A 247 -41.14 26.16 13.48
CA GLU A 247 -42.51 25.63 13.32
C GLU A 247 -42.77 25.24 11.85
N ARG A 248 -43.20 24.00 11.58
CA ARG A 248 -43.45 23.52 10.20
C ARG A 248 -44.92 23.19 10.00
N ALA A 249 -45.54 23.79 8.98
CA ALA A 249 -46.90 23.46 8.53
C ALA A 249 -46.83 22.48 7.33
N ALA A 250 -47.40 21.28 7.52
CA ALA A 250 -47.65 20.21 6.54
C ALA A 250 -46.49 19.31 6.06
N ALA A 251 -46.84 18.02 5.90
CA ALA A 251 -45.96 16.86 5.73
C ALA A 251 -45.95 16.34 4.28
N ARG A 252 -44.81 16.44 3.59
CA ARG A 252 -44.48 15.59 2.43
C ARG A 252 -42.95 15.43 2.34
N VAL A 253 -42.47 14.19 2.46
CA VAL A 253 -41.08 13.78 2.14
C VAL A 253 -41.17 12.80 0.97
N ARG A 254 -40.35 13.00 -0.07
CA ARG A 254 -40.27 12.08 -1.22
C ARG A 254 -39.20 11.00 -0.97
N PRO A 255 -39.48 9.71 -1.23
CA PRO A 255 -38.48 8.65 -1.21
C PRO A 255 -37.90 8.38 -2.61
N LEU A 256 -36.62 7.99 -2.68
CA LEU A 256 -35.91 7.51 -3.87
C LEU A 256 -35.75 5.97 -3.80
N ALA A 257 -35.90 5.32 -4.95
CA ALA A 257 -36.22 3.91 -5.15
C ALA A 257 -34.99 2.98 -5.27
N ALA A 258 -35.25 1.66 -5.19
CA ALA A 258 -34.33 0.53 -5.06
C ALA A 258 -34.16 -0.32 -6.34
N ALA A 259 -33.16 -1.23 -6.29
CA ALA A 259 -32.86 -2.45 -7.09
C ALA A 259 -31.46 -2.39 -7.74
N ASP A 260 -30.63 -3.42 -7.83
CA ASP A 260 -30.54 -4.79 -7.26
C ASP A 260 -29.08 -5.26 -7.55
N SER A 261 -28.35 -5.79 -6.57
CA SER A 261 -28.03 -7.23 -6.38
C SER A 261 -27.41 -7.96 -7.59
N ASP A 262 -26.09 -7.91 -7.71
CA ASP A 262 -25.19 -9.10 -7.72
C ASP A 262 -23.75 -8.71 -8.12
N ALA A 263 -22.89 -8.65 -7.11
CA ALA A 263 -21.45 -8.90 -7.22
C ALA A 263 -20.97 -9.36 -5.84
N LEU A 264 -21.11 -10.67 -5.64
CA LEU A 264 -20.73 -11.43 -4.47
C LEU A 264 -19.21 -11.35 -4.22
N VAL A 265 -18.82 -10.79 -3.07
CA VAL A 265 -17.69 -11.29 -2.28
C VAL A 265 -18.30 -11.66 -0.95
N ASP A 266 -18.28 -12.96 -0.64
CA ASP A 266 -18.90 -13.62 0.51
C ASP A 266 -18.64 -12.88 1.84
N PRO A 267 -19.60 -12.03 2.31
CA PRO A 267 -19.48 -11.37 3.61
C PRO A 267 -19.70 -12.38 4.74
N LEU A 268 -20.35 -13.53 4.47
CA LEU A 268 -20.47 -14.63 5.41
C LEU A 268 -19.14 -15.37 5.59
N GLY A 269 -18.19 -15.29 4.66
CA GLY A 269 -16.83 -15.79 4.82
C GLY A 269 -16.05 -14.97 5.85
N GLN A 270 -16.06 -13.64 5.74
CA GLN A 270 -15.46 -12.75 6.74
C GLN A 270 -16.25 -12.73 8.05
N LEU A 271 -17.57 -12.89 8.02
CA LEU A 271 -18.38 -13.09 9.23
C LEU A 271 -18.15 -14.47 9.85
N ARG A 272 -17.84 -15.53 9.07
CA ARG A 272 -17.50 -16.88 9.55
C ARG A 272 -16.11 -16.95 10.10
N ASP A 273 -15.13 -16.28 9.50
CA ASP A 273 -13.76 -16.20 10.01
C ASP A 273 -13.70 -15.29 11.23
N ARG A 274 -14.52 -14.24 11.26
CA ARG A 274 -14.73 -13.42 12.46
C ARG A 274 -15.59 -14.14 13.50
N ASN A 275 -16.54 -14.99 13.14
CA ASN A 275 -17.28 -15.86 14.06
C ASN A 275 -16.43 -17.05 14.53
N ARG A 276 -15.44 -17.52 13.75
CA ARG A 276 -14.44 -18.51 14.18
C ARG A 276 -13.41 -17.87 15.09
N GLN A 277 -13.00 -16.64 14.84
CA GLN A 277 -12.19 -15.84 15.76
C GLN A 277 -12.97 -15.45 17.01
N ILE A 278 -14.25 -15.10 16.92
CA ILE A 278 -15.11 -14.81 18.08
C ILE A 278 -15.45 -16.09 18.82
N ALA A 279 -15.70 -17.21 18.16
CA ALA A 279 -15.86 -18.51 18.83
C ALA A 279 -14.55 -18.98 19.46
N ALA A 280 -13.40 -18.76 18.82
CA ALA A 280 -12.08 -19.04 19.40
C ALA A 280 -11.79 -18.10 20.58
N LEU A 281 -12.09 -16.81 20.47
CA LEU A 281 -11.95 -15.83 21.56
C LEU A 281 -12.99 -16.00 22.65
N GLN A 282 -14.18 -16.56 22.37
CA GLN A 282 -15.20 -16.90 23.36
C GLN A 282 -14.90 -18.24 24.03
N ILE A 283 -14.29 -19.19 23.33
CA ILE A 283 -13.73 -20.41 23.90
C ILE A 283 -12.50 -20.07 24.75
N GLU A 284 -11.65 -19.15 24.30
CA GLU A 284 -10.49 -18.64 25.03
C GLU A 284 -10.91 -17.70 26.18
N LEU A 285 -11.97 -16.90 26.05
CA LEU A 285 -12.51 -16.08 27.12
C LEU A 285 -13.31 -16.92 28.11
N ALA A 286 -14.06 -17.93 27.67
CA ALA A 286 -14.69 -18.90 28.57
C ALA A 286 -13.62 -19.76 29.25
N ALA A 287 -12.56 -20.17 28.55
CA ALA A 287 -11.42 -20.87 29.13
C ALA A 287 -10.62 -19.95 30.06
N ALA A 288 -10.46 -18.65 29.76
CA ALA A 288 -9.76 -17.69 30.61
C ALA A 288 -10.62 -17.23 31.79
N GLN A 289 -11.94 -17.12 31.64
CA GLN A 289 -12.89 -16.82 32.72
C GLN A 289 -13.11 -18.04 33.61
N GLN A 290 -13.12 -19.25 33.04
CA GLN A 290 -13.10 -20.49 33.79
C GLN A 290 -11.74 -20.67 34.47
N GLN A 291 -10.61 -20.39 33.82
CA GLN A 291 -9.28 -20.36 34.45
C GLN A 291 -9.16 -19.24 35.49
N LEU A 292 -9.84 -18.10 35.33
CA LEU A 292 -9.86 -17.00 36.30
C LEU A 292 -10.80 -17.29 37.47
N ALA A 293 -11.92 -17.99 37.24
CA ALA A 293 -12.82 -18.46 38.27
C ALA A 293 -12.23 -19.65 39.03
N GLU A 294 -11.53 -20.56 38.34
CA GLU A 294 -10.72 -21.63 38.92
C GLU A 294 -9.49 -21.05 39.64
N ALA A 295 -8.86 -20.00 39.13
CA ALA A 295 -7.77 -19.28 39.80
C ALA A 295 -8.26 -18.47 41.00
N ARG A 296 -9.43 -17.82 40.95
CA ARG A 296 -10.06 -17.12 42.08
C ARG A 296 -10.55 -18.10 43.14
N ALA A 297 -11.15 -19.22 42.74
CA ALA A 297 -11.49 -20.32 43.62
C ALA A 297 -10.24 -21.04 44.16
N ALA A 298 -9.12 -21.02 43.44
CA ALA A 298 -7.81 -21.51 43.91
C ALA A 298 -7.08 -20.50 44.81
N LEU A 299 -7.37 -19.20 44.67
CA LEU A 299 -6.89 -18.11 45.54
C LEU A 299 -7.65 -18.05 46.87
N GLU A 300 -8.93 -18.46 46.90
CA GLU A 300 -9.71 -18.62 48.14
C GLU A 300 -9.63 -20.04 48.75
N ARG A 301 -8.96 -20.99 48.08
CA ARG A 301 -8.64 -22.29 48.70
C ARG A 301 -7.61 -22.07 49.81
N PRO A 302 -7.71 -22.77 50.95
CA PRO A 302 -6.64 -22.78 51.93
C PRO A 302 -5.34 -23.14 51.20
N PRO A 303 -4.19 -22.53 51.55
CA PRO A 303 -2.93 -22.78 50.86
C PRO A 303 -2.76 -24.29 50.71
N LEU A 304 -2.53 -24.74 49.46
CA LEU A 304 -2.15 -26.12 49.21
C LEU A 304 -1.01 -26.43 50.17
N PRO A 305 -1.05 -27.57 50.90
CA PRO A 305 0.01 -27.92 51.83
C PRO A 305 1.31 -27.85 51.03
N ALA A 306 2.30 -27.14 51.58
CA ALA A 306 3.59 -26.95 50.93
C ALA A 306 4.01 -28.27 50.30
N THR A 307 4.06 -28.31 48.95
CA THR A 307 4.54 -29.49 48.26
C THR A 307 5.99 -29.60 48.68
N THR A 308 6.23 -30.49 49.64
CA THR A 308 7.57 -30.86 50.04
C THR A 308 8.18 -31.44 48.77
N ILE A 309 8.92 -30.62 48.03
CA ILE A 309 9.88 -31.07 47.03
C ILE A 309 10.72 -32.06 47.83
N GLN A 310 10.58 -33.36 47.57
CA GLN A 310 11.61 -34.27 48.02
C GLN A 310 12.88 -33.76 47.36
N PRO A 311 13.90 -33.34 48.12
CA PRO A 311 15.15 -32.96 47.52
C PRO A 311 15.67 -34.21 46.82
N CYS A 312 15.58 -34.25 45.49
CA CYS A 312 16.46 -35.08 44.70
C CYS A 312 17.86 -34.67 45.16
N ARG A 313 18.53 -35.54 45.93
CA ARG A 313 19.92 -35.34 46.27
C ARG A 313 20.71 -35.56 44.99
N TRP A 314 20.87 -34.47 44.24
CA TRP A 314 21.82 -34.40 43.14
C TRP A 314 23.21 -34.72 43.67
N PRO A 315 24.09 -35.36 42.88
CA PRO A 315 25.49 -35.41 43.24
C PRO A 315 25.97 -33.96 43.51
N PRO A 316 26.74 -33.74 44.59
CA PRO A 316 27.32 -32.43 44.86
C PRO A 316 28.19 -32.03 43.67
N HIS A 317 27.77 -30.99 42.96
CA HIS A 317 28.45 -30.42 41.79
C HIS A 317 29.20 -29.17 42.25
N ASN A 318 30.40 -28.97 41.74
CA ASN A 318 31.30 -27.89 42.14
C ASN A 318 31.56 -27.84 43.66
N ALA A 319 31.54 -29.00 44.31
CA ALA A 319 31.86 -29.08 45.73
C ALA A 319 33.37 -28.86 45.94
N PRO A 320 33.78 -28.02 46.91
CA PRO A 320 35.19 -27.82 47.24
C PRO A 320 35.93 -29.15 47.49
N GLU A 321 35.23 -30.15 48.03
CA GLU A 321 35.73 -31.49 48.32
C GLU A 321 36.01 -32.33 47.06
N ALA A 322 35.40 -31.98 45.91
CA ALA A 322 35.63 -32.67 44.64
C ALA A 322 36.96 -32.26 43.97
N GLY A 323 37.62 -31.18 44.42
CA GLY A 323 38.90 -30.72 43.88
C GLY A 323 38.84 -30.12 42.46
N LEU A 324 37.65 -29.95 41.88
CA LEU A 324 37.46 -29.53 40.47
C LEU A 324 37.35 -28.02 40.26
N GLY A 325 37.46 -27.20 41.32
CA GLY A 325 37.26 -25.74 41.22
C GLY A 325 38.19 -25.04 40.21
N HIS A 326 39.39 -25.56 40.02
CA HIS A 326 40.34 -25.07 39.01
C HIS A 326 39.83 -25.25 37.56
N LEU A 327 39.08 -26.33 37.29
CA LEU A 327 38.46 -26.56 35.98
C LEU A 327 37.26 -25.65 35.74
N TYR A 328 36.45 -25.39 36.77
CA TYR A 328 35.38 -24.40 36.69
C TYR A 328 35.91 -22.98 36.45
N GLN A 329 37.03 -22.63 37.10
CA GLN A 329 37.72 -21.36 36.87
C GLN A 329 38.28 -21.30 35.44
N ALA A 330 38.96 -22.34 34.98
CA ALA A 330 39.47 -22.41 33.60
C ALA A 330 38.33 -22.31 32.57
N LEU A 331 37.18 -22.93 32.84
CA LEU A 331 35.99 -22.84 31.99
C LEU A 331 35.43 -21.41 31.93
N ALA A 332 35.35 -20.72 33.08
CA ALA A 332 34.89 -19.33 33.16
C ALA A 332 35.86 -18.34 32.47
N GLU A 333 37.16 -18.66 32.44
CA GLU A 333 38.21 -17.91 31.75
C GLU A 333 38.37 -18.30 30.26
N ASN A 334 37.45 -19.11 29.73
CA ASN A 334 37.45 -19.62 28.35
C ASN A 334 38.71 -20.46 27.98
N ARG A 335 39.41 -21.03 28.96
CA ARG A 335 40.57 -21.92 28.77
C ARG A 335 40.10 -23.36 28.46
N PHE A 336 39.32 -23.53 27.40
CA PHE A 336 38.59 -24.77 27.09
C PHE A 336 39.50 -25.98 26.83
N THR A 337 40.62 -25.80 26.13
CA THR A 337 41.56 -26.91 25.88
C THR A 337 42.17 -27.42 27.18
N GLU A 338 42.54 -26.50 28.08
CA GLU A 338 43.07 -26.85 29.39
C GLU A 338 42.06 -27.64 30.24
N VAL A 339 40.78 -27.26 30.20
CA VAL A 339 39.70 -27.99 30.87
C VAL A 339 39.61 -29.43 30.35
N ILE A 340 39.69 -29.63 29.04
CA ILE A 340 39.58 -30.95 28.42
C ILE A 340 40.79 -31.81 28.75
N ASP A 341 42.01 -31.27 28.59
CA ASP A 341 43.26 -32.01 28.85
C ASP A 341 43.36 -32.45 30.32
N GLN A 342 43.01 -31.55 31.25
CA GLN A 342 43.05 -31.85 32.68
C GLN A 342 41.90 -32.79 33.08
N ALA A 343 40.70 -32.63 32.52
CA ALA A 343 39.61 -33.55 32.78
C ALA A 343 39.91 -34.97 32.28
N ASP A 344 40.55 -35.11 31.12
CA ASP A 344 40.97 -36.39 30.55
C ASP A 344 42.06 -37.07 31.38
N GLY A 345 43.03 -36.29 31.87
CA GLY A 345 44.06 -36.78 32.78
C GLY A 345 43.53 -37.28 34.12
N LEU A 346 42.39 -36.76 34.58
CA LEU A 346 41.78 -37.11 35.87
C LEU A 346 40.69 -38.20 35.75
N ALA A 347 39.95 -38.27 34.64
CA ALA A 347 38.71 -39.04 34.53
C ALA A 347 38.85 -40.54 34.83
N ALA A 348 39.99 -41.18 34.53
CA ALA A 348 40.16 -42.63 34.68
C ALA A 348 40.17 -43.12 36.14
N HIS A 349 40.51 -42.26 37.11
CA HIS A 349 40.72 -42.65 38.51
C HIS A 349 40.06 -41.72 39.53
N HIS A 350 39.35 -40.69 39.07
CA HIS A 350 38.76 -39.69 39.95
C HIS A 350 37.35 -40.09 40.44
N PRO A 351 37.01 -39.91 41.73
CA PRO A 351 35.69 -40.23 42.27
C PRO A 351 34.52 -39.47 41.61
N HIS A 352 34.82 -38.34 40.96
CA HIS A 352 33.87 -37.49 40.24
C HIS A 352 34.04 -37.59 38.70
N ALA A 353 34.33 -38.79 38.17
CA ALA A 353 34.54 -39.01 36.74
C ALA A 353 33.40 -38.49 35.85
N GLY A 354 32.14 -38.62 36.30
CA GLY A 354 31.00 -38.09 35.55
C GLY A 354 30.97 -36.55 35.45
N GLU A 355 31.38 -35.85 36.51
CA GLU A 355 31.46 -34.38 36.50
C GLU A 355 32.62 -33.87 35.64
N LEU A 356 33.74 -34.60 35.61
CA LEU A 356 34.86 -34.34 34.70
C LEU A 356 34.45 -34.47 33.23
N HIS A 357 33.71 -35.53 32.90
CA HIS A 357 33.14 -35.71 31.56
C HIS A 357 32.16 -34.59 31.20
N TYR A 358 31.34 -34.13 32.16
CA TYR A 358 30.45 -32.99 31.94
C TYR A 358 31.24 -31.70 31.62
N LEU A 359 32.26 -31.37 32.42
CA LEU A 359 33.11 -30.18 32.20
C LEU A 359 33.84 -30.22 30.86
N ALA A 360 34.42 -31.37 30.51
CA ALA A 360 35.03 -31.59 29.20
C ALA A 360 34.00 -31.46 28.06
N GLY A 361 32.77 -31.94 28.26
CA GLY A 361 31.67 -31.82 27.31
C GLY A 361 31.25 -30.36 27.07
N VAL A 362 31.13 -29.55 28.13
CA VAL A 362 30.85 -28.11 28.02
C VAL A 362 31.98 -27.41 27.27
N ALA A 363 33.23 -27.64 27.65
CA ALA A 363 34.39 -27.05 26.98
C ALA A 363 34.48 -27.44 25.49
N ALA A 364 34.19 -28.70 25.16
CA ALA A 364 34.17 -29.17 23.78
C ALA A 364 33.06 -28.48 22.97
N HIS A 365 31.86 -28.31 23.55
CA HIS A 365 30.77 -27.58 22.91
C HIS A 365 31.14 -26.12 22.61
N MET A 366 31.77 -25.44 23.58
CA MET A 366 32.23 -24.05 23.41
C MET A 366 33.30 -23.88 22.33
N GLN A 367 34.01 -24.95 21.96
CA GLN A 367 34.96 -24.99 20.85
C GLN A 367 34.33 -25.43 19.51
N GLY A 368 33.01 -25.60 19.44
CA GLY A 368 32.31 -26.09 18.24
C GLY A 368 32.46 -27.60 18.01
N ARG A 369 33.07 -28.35 18.94
CA ARG A 369 33.26 -29.82 18.86
C ARG A 369 32.01 -30.55 19.36
N HIS A 370 30.88 -30.36 18.68
CA HIS A 370 29.56 -30.82 19.15
C HIS A 370 29.43 -32.34 19.28
N ASP A 371 29.95 -33.12 18.35
CA ASP A 371 29.93 -34.59 18.44
C ASP A 371 30.76 -35.13 19.61
N GLU A 372 31.88 -34.47 19.91
CA GLU A 372 32.67 -34.81 21.09
C GLU A 372 31.90 -34.43 22.35
N ALA A 373 31.33 -33.23 22.41
CA ALA A 373 30.53 -32.78 23.54
C ALA A 373 29.39 -33.77 23.87
N ILE A 374 28.65 -34.24 22.88
CA ILE A 374 27.57 -35.23 23.05
C ILE A 374 28.11 -36.53 23.66
N ARG A 375 29.19 -37.10 23.11
CA ARG A 375 29.81 -38.32 23.68
C ARG A 375 30.28 -38.11 25.12
N ARG A 376 30.79 -36.92 25.45
CA ARG A 376 31.22 -36.58 26.81
C ARG A 376 30.03 -36.45 27.75
N PHE A 377 28.90 -35.88 27.31
CA PHE A 377 27.67 -35.85 28.11
C PHE A 377 27.07 -37.24 28.32
N GLU A 378 27.11 -38.13 27.32
CA GLU A 378 26.71 -39.54 27.46
C GLU A 378 27.60 -40.28 28.45
N ALA A 379 28.93 -40.07 28.39
CA ALA A 379 29.88 -40.64 29.34
C ALA A 379 29.66 -40.12 30.77
N ALA A 380 29.35 -38.83 30.92
CA ALA A 380 29.00 -38.21 32.20
C ALA A 380 27.74 -38.84 32.80
N GLN A 381 26.70 -39.04 31.98
CA GLN A 381 25.47 -39.72 32.39
C GLN A 381 25.72 -41.19 32.77
N ALA A 382 26.50 -41.92 31.98
CA ALA A 382 26.86 -43.31 32.25
C ALA A 382 27.67 -43.47 33.55
N ALA A 383 28.48 -42.47 33.89
CA ALA A 383 29.21 -42.38 35.15
C ALA A 383 28.36 -41.84 36.33
N GLY A 384 27.04 -41.74 36.16
CA GLY A 384 26.10 -41.38 37.23
C GLY A 384 25.93 -39.88 37.48
N PHE A 385 26.52 -39.01 36.65
CA PHE A 385 26.33 -37.56 36.74
C PHE A 385 25.14 -37.14 35.87
N LEU A 386 23.92 -37.27 36.38
CA LEU A 386 22.70 -36.83 35.70
C LEU A 386 22.12 -35.59 36.40
N THR A 387 22.26 -34.42 35.76
CA THR A 387 21.76 -33.14 36.26
C THR A 387 20.92 -32.43 35.18
N PRO A 388 20.00 -31.52 35.57
CA PRO A 388 19.29 -30.68 34.60
C PRO A 388 20.24 -29.90 33.68
N TYR A 389 21.39 -29.44 34.22
CA TYR A 389 22.40 -28.69 33.47
C TYR A 389 23.14 -29.54 32.44
N LEU A 390 23.38 -30.83 32.74
CA LEU A 390 23.91 -31.77 31.74
C LEU A 390 22.94 -31.95 30.60
N LEU A 391 21.66 -32.22 30.89
CA LEU A 391 20.63 -32.41 29.87
C LEU A 391 20.44 -31.14 29.03
N PHE A 392 20.42 -29.97 29.66
CA PHE A 392 20.37 -28.67 28.98
C PHE A 392 21.57 -28.46 28.04
N ASN A 393 22.79 -28.69 28.51
CA ASN A 393 24.00 -28.51 27.69
C ASN A 393 24.13 -29.57 26.59
N ALA A 394 23.71 -30.81 26.85
CA ALA A 394 23.60 -31.84 25.81
C ALA A 394 22.55 -31.44 24.76
N GLY A 395 21.42 -30.88 25.18
CA GLY A 395 20.39 -30.35 24.28
C GLY A 395 20.92 -29.20 23.40
N ASN A 396 21.69 -28.28 23.99
CA ASN A 396 22.38 -27.22 23.25
C ASN A 396 23.34 -27.79 22.21
N ALA A 397 24.14 -28.81 22.57
CA ALA A 397 25.06 -29.46 21.65
C ALA A 397 24.36 -30.21 20.51
N CYS A 398 23.27 -30.95 20.80
CA CYS A 398 22.45 -31.60 19.76
C CYS A 398 21.86 -30.57 18.80
N ARG A 399 21.31 -29.46 19.32
CA ARG A 399 20.74 -28.38 18.51
C ARG A 399 21.79 -27.72 17.61
N SER A 400 22.97 -27.38 18.14
CA SER A 400 24.07 -26.80 17.34
C SER A 400 24.63 -27.76 16.28
N ARG A 401 24.52 -29.07 16.50
CA ARG A 401 24.84 -30.10 15.50
C ARG A 401 23.77 -30.22 14.40
N GLY A 402 22.58 -29.66 14.59
CA GLY A 402 21.43 -29.81 13.69
C GLY A 402 20.49 -30.96 14.06
N ASP A 403 20.72 -31.65 15.18
CA ASP A 403 19.82 -32.66 15.74
C ASP A 403 18.80 -32.02 16.67
N THR A 404 17.96 -31.16 16.10
CA THR A 404 16.97 -30.37 16.85
C THR A 404 15.96 -31.27 17.56
N GLY A 405 15.62 -32.42 16.98
CA GLY A 405 14.69 -33.39 17.58
C GLY A 405 15.18 -33.90 18.93
N GLU A 406 16.44 -34.32 18.99
CA GLU A 406 17.04 -34.80 20.23
C GLU A 406 17.28 -33.66 21.23
N GLY A 407 17.66 -32.47 20.74
CA GLY A 407 17.78 -31.28 21.59
C GLY A 407 16.48 -30.95 22.32
N LEU A 408 15.34 -31.00 21.61
CA LEU A 408 14.01 -30.79 22.19
C LEU A 408 13.63 -31.84 23.24
N ARG A 409 14.01 -33.10 23.05
CA ARG A 409 13.80 -34.17 24.04
C ARG A 409 14.57 -33.86 25.32
N LEU A 410 15.86 -33.53 25.19
CA LEU A 410 16.75 -33.26 26.31
C LEU A 410 16.32 -32.02 27.12
N TYR A 411 15.88 -30.94 26.47
CA TYR A 411 15.34 -29.77 27.19
C TYR A 411 14.08 -30.10 28.01
N ARG A 412 13.18 -30.93 27.48
CA ARG A 412 11.98 -31.36 28.20
C ARG A 412 12.33 -32.21 29.43
N GLU A 413 13.33 -33.07 29.31
CA GLU A 413 13.83 -33.84 30.46
C GLU A 413 14.51 -32.95 31.49
N ALA A 414 15.31 -31.98 31.06
CA ALA A 414 15.90 -30.97 31.96
C ALA A 414 14.82 -30.21 32.74
N LEU A 415 13.75 -29.77 32.06
CA LEU A 415 12.61 -29.07 32.70
C LEU A 415 11.75 -29.99 33.57
N ALA A 416 11.71 -31.29 33.30
CA ALA A 416 11.06 -32.26 34.18
C ALA A 416 11.83 -32.43 35.51
N LEU A 417 13.16 -32.33 35.47
CA LEU A 417 14.01 -32.36 36.66
C LEU A 417 14.08 -31.03 37.41
N LEU A 418 14.05 -29.90 36.67
CA LEU A 418 14.05 -28.54 37.21
C LEU A 418 13.04 -27.67 36.45
N PRO A 419 11.77 -27.60 36.91
CA PRO A 419 10.73 -26.83 36.23
C PRO A 419 11.00 -25.32 36.16
N ASP A 420 11.69 -24.77 37.15
CA ASP A 420 12.13 -23.37 37.22
C ASP A 420 13.53 -23.19 36.63
N PHE A 421 13.66 -23.41 35.32
CA PHE A 421 14.91 -23.27 34.58
C PHE A 421 14.69 -22.37 33.34
N PRO A 422 14.78 -21.04 33.50
CA PRO A 422 14.38 -20.08 32.46
C PRO A 422 15.26 -20.14 31.20
N GLU A 423 16.57 -20.37 31.34
CA GLU A 423 17.49 -20.54 30.20
C GLU A 423 17.09 -21.77 29.37
N CYS A 424 16.78 -22.89 30.03
CA CYS A 424 16.33 -24.11 29.36
C CYS A 424 14.98 -23.91 28.66
N ARG A 425 14.06 -23.17 29.28
CA ARG A 425 12.76 -22.85 28.67
C ARG A 425 12.92 -21.92 27.46
N HIS A 426 13.83 -20.95 27.51
CA HIS A 426 14.16 -20.08 26.38
C HIS A 426 14.76 -20.88 25.21
N ASN A 427 15.76 -21.73 25.48
CA ASN A 427 16.39 -22.55 24.43
C ASN A 427 15.45 -23.63 23.87
N LEU A 428 14.53 -24.15 24.68
CA LEU A 428 13.44 -24.99 24.19
C LEU A 428 12.58 -24.24 23.16
N ALA A 429 12.19 -22.99 23.46
CA ALA A 429 11.44 -22.17 22.50
C ALA A 429 12.23 -21.92 21.21
N LEU A 430 13.52 -21.61 21.30
CA LEU A 430 14.38 -21.44 20.10
C LEU A 430 14.44 -22.71 19.26
N GLY A 431 14.64 -23.88 19.89
CA GLY A 431 14.63 -25.16 19.19
C GLY A 431 13.27 -25.49 18.56
N LEU A 432 12.17 -25.06 19.18
CA LEU A 432 10.82 -25.22 18.61
C LEU A 432 10.61 -24.35 17.38
N ILE A 433 11.14 -23.12 17.36
CA ILE A 433 11.15 -22.24 16.18
C ILE A 433 11.94 -22.90 15.04
N GLU A 434 13.15 -23.39 15.32
CA GLU A 434 14.02 -24.07 14.34
C GLU A 434 13.40 -25.35 13.78
N ALA A 435 12.63 -26.07 14.61
CA ALA A 435 11.90 -27.27 14.20
C ALA A 435 10.59 -26.98 13.44
N GLY A 436 10.25 -25.71 13.21
CA GLY A 436 8.99 -25.33 12.54
C GLY A 436 7.74 -25.60 13.38
N ARG A 437 7.84 -25.49 14.72
CA ARG A 437 6.74 -25.68 15.69
C ARG A 437 6.40 -24.36 16.41
N PRO A 438 5.90 -23.34 15.68
CA PRO A 438 5.77 -21.97 16.20
C PRO A 438 4.74 -21.84 17.32
N GLU A 439 3.67 -22.63 17.33
CA GLU A 439 2.63 -22.56 18.37
C GLU A 439 3.15 -23.00 19.74
N GLU A 440 3.92 -24.10 19.77
CA GLU A 440 4.57 -24.56 21.00
C GLU A 440 5.65 -23.59 21.47
N ALA A 441 6.37 -22.97 20.54
CA ALA A 441 7.36 -21.94 20.86
C ALA A 441 6.70 -20.72 21.51
N GLU A 442 5.60 -20.22 20.94
CA GLU A 442 4.85 -19.10 21.50
C GLU A 442 4.34 -19.42 22.92
N ALA A 443 3.73 -20.59 23.11
CA ALA A 443 3.25 -21.01 24.43
C ALA A 443 4.39 -21.05 25.46
N THR A 444 5.55 -21.59 25.06
CA THR A 444 6.75 -21.68 25.91
C THR A 444 7.30 -20.29 26.27
N LEU A 445 7.35 -19.36 25.32
CA LEU A 445 7.80 -17.98 25.54
C LEU A 445 6.83 -17.19 26.43
N ARG A 446 5.52 -17.32 26.22
CA ARG A 446 4.51 -16.67 27.06
C ARG A 446 4.55 -17.20 28.50
N LEU A 447 4.74 -18.51 28.69
CA LEU A 447 4.94 -19.09 30.02
C LEU A 447 6.20 -18.55 30.70
N LEU A 448 7.31 -18.44 29.97
CA LEU A 448 8.54 -17.84 30.49
C LEU A 448 8.31 -16.38 30.91
N LEU A 449 7.66 -15.56 30.08
CA LEU A 449 7.42 -14.15 30.37
C LEU A 449 6.37 -13.90 31.45
N ARG A 450 5.43 -14.84 31.65
CA ARG A 450 4.51 -14.80 32.80
C ARG A 450 5.26 -14.94 34.12
N ASP A 451 6.19 -15.89 34.17
CA ASP A 451 6.94 -16.20 35.38
C ASP A 451 8.09 -15.20 35.59
N GLN A 452 8.71 -14.72 34.50
CA GLN A 452 9.84 -13.80 34.48
C GLN A 452 9.69 -12.71 33.41
N PRO A 453 8.90 -11.64 33.67
CA PRO A 453 8.67 -10.56 32.71
C PRO A 453 9.94 -9.82 32.25
N SER A 454 11.01 -9.84 33.06
CA SER A 454 12.29 -9.18 32.79
C SER A 454 13.17 -9.91 31.77
N TRP A 455 12.78 -11.10 31.30
CA TRP A 455 13.54 -11.89 30.33
C TRP A 455 13.40 -11.31 28.91
N HIS A 456 14.03 -10.16 28.67
CA HIS A 456 13.89 -9.39 27.44
C HIS A 456 14.21 -10.18 26.16
N GLN A 457 15.15 -11.14 26.20
CA GLN A 457 15.44 -11.99 25.04
C GLN A 457 14.22 -12.84 24.64
N ALA A 458 13.41 -13.31 25.60
CA ALA A 458 12.20 -14.07 25.31
C ALA A 458 11.09 -13.16 24.76
N ALA A 459 10.99 -11.92 25.27
CA ALA A 459 10.09 -10.92 24.72
C ALA A 459 10.46 -10.56 23.28
N PHE A 460 11.75 -10.40 22.97
CA PHE A 460 12.25 -10.18 21.60
C PHE A 460 11.95 -11.36 20.67
N GLN A 461 12.18 -12.60 21.11
CA GLN A 461 11.88 -13.79 20.29
C GLN A 461 10.37 -13.96 20.07
N LEU A 462 9.55 -13.72 21.11
CA LEU A 462 8.10 -13.73 20.98
C LEU A 462 7.64 -12.67 19.97
N ALA A 463 8.20 -11.46 20.04
CA ALA A 463 7.86 -10.39 19.12
C ALA A 463 8.20 -10.75 17.66
N ASN A 464 9.41 -11.29 17.40
CA ASN A 464 9.80 -11.73 16.07
C ASN A 464 8.91 -12.87 15.54
N LEU A 465 8.56 -13.83 16.40
CA LEU A 465 7.63 -14.92 16.06
C LEU A 465 6.23 -14.40 15.72
N LEU A 466 5.72 -13.42 16.46
CA LEU A 466 4.44 -12.78 16.16
C LEU A 466 4.48 -12.02 14.83
N ARG A 467 5.59 -11.32 14.53
CA ARG A 467 5.78 -10.67 13.23
C ARG A 467 5.80 -11.65 12.07
N SER A 468 6.48 -12.79 12.21
CA SER A 468 6.50 -13.80 11.13
C SER A 468 5.11 -14.39 10.86
N GLN A 469 4.22 -14.39 11.87
CA GLN A 469 2.80 -14.73 11.74
C GLN A 469 1.91 -13.55 11.33
N ARG A 470 2.49 -12.40 10.94
CA ARG A 470 1.78 -11.14 10.60
C ARG A 470 0.87 -10.60 11.72
N ARG A 471 1.11 -10.96 12.98
CA ARG A 471 0.41 -10.46 14.18
C ARG A 471 1.10 -9.21 14.73
N GLU A 472 1.18 -8.17 13.89
CA GLU A 472 2.01 -6.98 14.13
C GLU A 472 1.63 -6.21 15.40
N ALA A 473 0.34 -6.14 15.75
CA ALA A 473 -0.11 -5.44 16.95
C ALA A 473 0.40 -6.10 18.25
N GLU A 474 0.38 -7.43 18.33
CA GLU A 474 0.93 -8.15 19.49
C GLU A 474 2.45 -8.11 19.50
N ALA A 475 3.09 -8.15 18.32
CA ALA A 475 4.52 -7.99 18.20
C ALA A 475 5.01 -6.65 18.76
N VAL A 476 4.27 -5.55 18.49
CA VAL A 476 4.56 -4.21 19.06
C VAL A 476 4.59 -4.25 20.58
N GLU A 477 3.61 -4.89 21.23
CA GLU A 477 3.59 -5.00 22.69
C GLU A 477 4.74 -5.85 23.24
N ALA A 478 5.08 -6.96 22.56
CA ALA A 478 6.21 -7.79 22.94
C ALA A 478 7.57 -7.07 22.77
N PHE A 479 7.76 -6.27 21.72
CA PHE A 479 8.96 -5.42 21.59
C PHE A 479 9.00 -4.32 22.66
N ARG A 480 7.87 -3.71 23.01
CA ARG A 480 7.81 -2.73 24.11
C ARG A 480 8.19 -3.36 25.44
N LEU A 481 7.74 -4.58 25.71
CA LEU A 481 8.15 -5.34 26.89
C LEU A 481 9.66 -5.62 26.88
N CYS A 482 10.23 -6.04 25.74
CA CYS A 482 11.68 -6.20 25.60
C CYS A 482 12.43 -4.90 25.94
N LEU A 483 12.00 -3.78 25.35
CA LEU A 483 12.63 -2.47 25.50
C LEU A 483 12.43 -1.84 26.89
N GLN A 484 11.41 -2.24 27.63
CA GLN A 484 11.23 -1.85 29.03
C GLN A 484 12.39 -2.32 29.91
N PHE A 485 12.92 -3.51 29.64
CA PHE A 485 14.01 -4.12 30.41
C PHE A 485 15.38 -4.01 29.72
N ALA A 486 15.41 -3.79 28.41
CA ALA A 486 16.62 -3.59 27.62
C ALA A 486 16.47 -2.39 26.65
N PRO A 487 16.50 -1.14 27.15
CA PRO A 487 16.30 0.05 26.31
C PRO A 487 17.44 0.30 25.31
N ALA A 488 18.65 -0.22 25.58
CA ALA A 488 19.81 -0.12 24.69
C ALA A 488 19.92 -1.34 23.74
N PHE A 489 18.81 -1.68 23.06
CA PHE A 489 18.74 -2.83 22.15
C PHE A 489 18.33 -2.40 20.73
N PRO A 490 19.29 -2.08 19.84
CA PRO A 490 19.01 -1.57 18.49
C PRO A 490 18.09 -2.46 17.65
N ASP A 491 18.28 -3.79 17.67
CA ASP A 491 17.43 -4.73 16.91
C ASP A 491 15.96 -4.67 17.32
N ALA A 492 15.68 -4.53 18.62
CA ALA A 492 14.31 -4.42 19.12
C ALA A 492 13.65 -3.11 18.69
N TRP A 493 14.37 -1.99 18.71
CA TRP A 493 13.88 -0.71 18.18
C TRP A 493 13.63 -0.77 16.68
N ASN A 494 14.55 -1.38 15.91
CA ASN A 494 14.39 -1.57 14.48
C ASN A 494 13.16 -2.41 14.14
N ASN A 495 13.01 -3.57 14.78
CA ASN A 495 11.91 -4.48 14.49
C ASN A 495 10.57 -3.95 14.98
N LEU A 496 10.57 -3.13 16.05
CA LEU A 496 9.40 -2.33 16.43
C LEU A 496 9.04 -1.32 15.33
N GLY A 497 10.02 -0.66 14.73
CA GLY A 497 9.81 0.22 13.58
C GLY A 497 9.16 -0.52 12.39
N LEU A 498 9.67 -1.70 12.05
CA LEU A 498 9.12 -2.54 10.97
C LEU A 498 7.67 -2.96 11.26
N ALA A 499 7.36 -3.37 12.50
CA ALA A 499 6.00 -3.74 12.89
C ALA A 499 5.03 -2.54 12.76
N GLN A 500 5.49 -1.33 13.10
CA GLN A 500 4.70 -0.12 12.99
C GLN A 500 4.48 0.30 11.53
N GLU A 501 5.48 0.12 10.65
CA GLU A 501 5.27 0.31 9.21
C GLU A 501 4.20 -0.63 8.65
N ALA A 502 4.20 -1.91 9.07
CA ALA A 502 3.19 -2.88 8.67
C ALA A 502 1.77 -2.50 9.16
N LEU A 503 1.67 -1.81 10.31
CA LEU A 503 0.43 -1.21 10.81
C LEU A 503 0.07 0.14 10.17
N GLY A 504 0.89 0.64 9.23
CA GLY A 504 0.70 1.92 8.55
C GLY A 504 1.13 3.15 9.38
N GLN A 505 1.69 2.96 10.58
CA GLN A 505 2.16 4.01 11.50
C GLN A 505 3.60 4.44 11.16
N ARG A 506 3.74 5.11 10.02
CA ARG A 506 5.06 5.40 9.41
C ARG A 506 5.88 6.43 10.17
N ASP A 507 5.25 7.39 10.85
CA ASP A 507 5.97 8.42 11.60
C ASP A 507 6.59 7.85 12.88
N GLU A 508 5.85 6.96 13.55
CA GLU A 508 6.31 6.18 14.69
C GLU A 508 7.47 5.28 14.28
N ALA A 509 7.37 4.60 13.13
CA ALA A 509 8.45 3.78 12.61
C ALA A 509 9.75 4.56 12.41
N ILE A 510 9.69 5.74 11.80
CA ILE A 510 10.84 6.65 11.63
C ILE A 510 11.45 7.02 12.99
N ALA A 511 10.62 7.30 14.00
CA ALA A 511 11.10 7.61 15.34
C ALA A 511 11.85 6.42 15.97
N TYR A 512 11.35 5.19 15.80
CA TYR A 512 12.01 3.99 16.32
C TYR A 512 13.30 3.65 15.59
N TYR A 513 13.37 3.81 14.26
CA TYR A 513 14.64 3.67 13.52
C TYR A 513 15.67 4.71 13.99
N ARG A 514 15.25 5.95 14.23
CA ARG A 514 16.13 6.98 14.81
C ARG A 514 16.59 6.64 16.23
N GLN A 515 15.75 5.99 17.04
CA GLN A 515 16.15 5.49 18.36
C GLN A 515 17.22 4.40 18.27
N ALA A 516 17.05 3.41 17.39
CA ALA A 516 18.08 2.41 17.14
C ALA A 516 19.42 3.06 16.74
N LEU A 517 19.37 4.06 15.85
CA LEU A 517 20.56 4.80 15.40
C LEU A 517 21.16 5.74 16.45
N SER A 518 20.41 6.11 17.48
CA SER A 518 20.94 6.89 18.60
C SER A 518 21.74 6.03 19.58
N ILE A 519 21.44 4.73 19.63
CA ILE A 519 22.16 3.73 20.42
C ILE A 519 23.39 3.25 19.65
N ASP A 520 23.21 2.91 18.38
CA ASP A 520 24.28 2.54 17.46
C ASP A 520 24.13 3.26 16.12
N ALA A 521 24.92 4.31 15.92
CA ALA A 521 24.93 5.07 14.68
C ALA A 521 25.38 4.25 13.46
N GLY A 522 26.12 3.15 13.68
CA GLY A 522 26.54 2.22 12.63
C GLY A 522 25.50 1.16 12.28
N PHE A 523 24.32 1.15 12.92
CA PHE A 523 23.34 0.09 12.77
C PHE A 523 22.67 0.09 11.38
N ARG A 524 23.28 -0.66 10.46
CA ARG A 524 22.95 -0.73 9.03
C ARG A 524 21.45 -0.96 8.76
N PRO A 525 20.77 -1.94 9.40
CA PRO A 525 19.36 -2.23 9.12
C PRO A 525 18.45 -1.03 9.34
N SER A 526 18.59 -0.33 10.47
CA SER A 526 17.75 0.85 10.75
C SER A 526 18.07 2.04 9.85
N ARG A 527 19.32 2.22 9.44
CA ARG A 527 19.66 3.31 8.53
C ARG A 527 19.05 3.10 7.15
N GLN A 528 19.11 1.87 6.62
CA GLN A 528 18.45 1.51 5.37
C GLN A 528 16.91 1.65 5.48
N ASN A 529 16.30 1.11 6.54
CA ASN A 529 14.86 1.18 6.75
C ASN A 529 14.38 2.63 6.92
N LEU A 530 15.14 3.47 7.63
CA LEU A 530 14.86 4.90 7.78
C LEU A 530 14.87 5.60 6.41
N ALA A 531 15.93 5.42 5.62
CA ALA A 531 16.03 6.02 4.30
C ALA A 531 14.86 5.59 3.39
N GLN A 532 14.54 4.29 3.37
CA GLN A 532 13.42 3.76 2.60
C GLN A 532 12.05 4.28 3.07
N SER A 533 11.84 4.41 4.38
CA SER A 533 10.60 4.96 4.94
C SER A 533 10.43 6.45 4.61
N LEU A 534 11.54 7.22 4.62
CA LEU A 534 11.54 8.62 4.17
C LEU A 534 11.18 8.75 2.68
N VAL A 535 11.66 7.85 1.81
CA VAL A 535 11.24 7.78 0.39
C VAL A 535 9.75 7.50 0.27
N ARG A 536 9.21 6.54 1.05
CA ARG A 536 7.78 6.21 1.07
C ARG A 536 6.92 7.39 1.54
N GLN A 537 7.44 8.21 2.45
CA GLN A 537 6.81 9.47 2.88
C GLN A 537 7.08 10.68 1.97
N ARG A 538 7.79 10.49 0.84
CA ARG A 538 8.17 11.58 -0.10
C ARG A 538 9.08 12.65 0.51
N ARG A 539 9.84 12.31 1.55
CA ARG A 539 10.84 13.18 2.20
C ARG A 539 12.21 12.95 1.58
N HIS A 540 12.34 13.21 0.27
CA HIS A 540 13.52 12.79 -0.51
C HIS A 540 14.81 13.48 -0.11
N GLU A 541 14.78 14.73 0.34
CA GLU A 541 16.01 15.41 0.82
C GLU A 541 16.59 14.72 2.06
N GLU A 542 15.75 14.40 3.05
CA GLU A 542 16.17 13.64 4.23
C GLU A 542 16.61 12.22 3.85
N ALA A 543 15.92 11.58 2.91
CA ALA A 543 16.32 10.26 2.41
C ALA A 543 17.70 10.31 1.75
N LEU A 544 18.00 11.34 0.96
CA LEU A 544 19.32 11.55 0.35
C LEU A 544 20.40 11.67 1.42
N GLU A 545 20.16 12.42 2.49
CA GLU A 545 21.11 12.51 3.61
C GLU A 545 21.36 11.13 4.25
N GLU A 546 20.29 10.39 4.56
CA GLU A 546 20.41 9.08 5.20
C GLU A 546 21.05 8.02 4.31
N PHE A 547 20.76 8.00 3.01
CA PHE A 547 21.49 7.15 2.07
C PHE A 547 22.97 7.55 1.96
N GLY A 548 23.30 8.84 2.02
CA GLY A 548 24.68 9.30 2.04
C GLY A 548 25.44 8.79 3.27
N ARG A 549 24.78 8.83 4.43
CA ARG A 549 25.34 8.24 5.68
C ARG A 549 25.42 6.72 5.61
N PHE A 550 24.46 6.06 4.96
CA PHE A 550 24.46 4.61 4.77
C PHE A 550 25.64 4.16 3.92
N LEU A 551 25.88 4.81 2.78
CA LEU A 551 27.01 4.52 1.89
C LEU A 551 28.38 4.86 2.49
N ALA A 552 28.42 5.61 3.59
CA ALA A 552 29.65 5.87 4.34
C ALA A 552 29.99 4.76 5.36
N LEU A 553 29.10 3.79 5.57
CA LEU A 553 29.35 2.61 6.39
C LEU A 553 30.17 1.58 5.61
N ASP A 554 30.80 0.65 6.34
CA ASP A 554 31.28 -0.60 5.73
C ASP A 554 30.06 -1.39 5.26
N LEU A 555 29.93 -1.65 3.97
CA LEU A 555 28.75 -2.28 3.36
C LEU A 555 29.19 -3.38 2.41
N ASP A 556 28.42 -4.47 2.33
CA ASP A 556 28.58 -5.42 1.23
C ASP A 556 28.14 -4.79 -0.11
N VAL A 557 28.50 -5.44 -1.21
CA VAL A 557 28.26 -4.92 -2.56
C VAL A 557 26.76 -4.72 -2.84
N ASN A 558 25.88 -5.60 -2.36
CA ASN A 558 24.44 -5.47 -2.57
C ASN A 558 23.90 -4.25 -1.82
N GLN A 559 24.30 -4.07 -0.56
CA GLN A 559 23.95 -2.92 0.25
C GLN A 559 24.42 -1.60 -0.37
N GLN A 560 25.63 -1.57 -0.93
CA GLN A 560 26.14 -0.40 -1.65
C GLN A 560 25.26 -0.05 -2.86
N VAL A 561 24.90 -1.04 -3.68
CA VAL A 561 24.03 -0.83 -4.85
C VAL A 561 22.63 -0.38 -4.44
N VAL A 562 22.03 -0.97 -3.41
CA VAL A 562 20.72 -0.55 -2.87
C VAL A 562 20.77 0.90 -2.39
N GLY A 563 21.81 1.28 -1.65
CA GLY A 563 21.99 2.65 -1.18
C GLY A 563 22.14 3.64 -2.33
N LEU A 564 22.95 3.31 -3.34
CA LEU A 564 23.18 4.14 -4.51
C LEU A 564 21.90 4.29 -5.36
N GLN A 565 21.18 3.19 -5.62
CA GLN A 565 19.92 3.20 -6.35
C GLN A 565 18.86 4.04 -5.64
N GLY A 566 18.77 3.94 -4.30
CA GLY A 566 17.90 4.78 -3.48
C GLY A 566 18.18 6.28 -3.64
N ARG A 567 19.47 6.67 -3.70
CA ARG A 567 19.87 8.06 -3.98
C ARG A 567 19.51 8.51 -5.37
N LEU A 568 19.87 7.73 -6.39
CA LEU A 568 19.59 8.06 -7.79
C LEU A 568 18.08 8.22 -8.01
N GLY A 569 17.26 7.33 -7.45
CA GLY A 569 15.80 7.44 -7.48
C GLY A 569 15.29 8.75 -6.87
N CYS A 570 15.80 9.14 -5.69
CA CYS A 570 15.45 10.42 -5.06
C CYS A 570 15.87 11.62 -5.92
N LEU A 571 17.08 11.61 -6.49
CA LEU A 571 17.56 12.69 -7.36
C LEU A 571 16.72 12.81 -8.63
N CYS A 572 16.36 11.68 -9.26
CA CYS A 572 15.46 11.65 -10.41
C CYS A 572 14.07 12.19 -10.08
N GLU A 573 13.49 11.80 -8.94
CA GLU A 573 12.21 12.35 -8.48
C GLU A 573 12.30 13.85 -8.17
N LEU A 574 13.46 14.36 -7.76
CA LEU A 574 13.72 15.79 -7.52
C LEU A 574 14.13 16.58 -8.79
N ASP A 575 14.15 15.97 -9.99
CA ASP A 575 14.67 16.55 -11.26
C ASP A 575 16.16 16.96 -11.21
N ARG A 576 16.97 16.30 -10.39
CA ARG A 576 18.42 16.53 -10.26
C ARG A 576 19.23 15.56 -11.13
N ILE A 577 18.87 15.48 -12.40
CA ILE A 577 19.39 14.47 -13.35
C ILE A 577 20.91 14.54 -13.50
N GLU A 578 21.48 15.74 -13.61
CA GLU A 578 22.94 15.92 -13.73
C GLU A 578 23.70 15.47 -12.47
N GLN A 579 23.12 15.69 -11.28
CA GLN A 579 23.72 15.21 -10.04
C GLN A 579 23.67 13.68 -9.96
N ALA A 580 22.56 13.08 -10.38
CA ALA A 580 22.43 11.62 -10.46
C ALA A 580 23.44 11.00 -11.44
N LEU A 581 23.65 11.63 -12.61
CA LEU A 581 24.68 11.21 -13.55
C LEU A 581 26.08 11.37 -12.97
N ALA A 582 26.37 12.46 -12.27
CA ALA A 582 27.68 12.66 -11.62
C ALA A 582 27.95 11.59 -10.53
N GLU A 583 26.95 11.19 -9.75
CA GLU A 583 27.07 10.08 -8.78
C GLU A 583 27.29 8.73 -9.48
N ALA A 584 26.65 8.51 -10.63
CA ALA A 584 26.90 7.33 -11.44
C ALA A 584 28.32 7.34 -12.05
N ASP A 585 28.78 8.50 -12.52
CA ASP A 585 30.11 8.69 -13.12
C ASP A 585 31.25 8.50 -12.13
N ALA A 586 30.99 8.68 -10.84
CA ALA A 586 31.94 8.43 -9.76
C ALA A 586 32.30 6.94 -9.57
N GLN A 587 31.57 6.01 -10.20
CA GLN A 587 31.91 4.59 -10.12
C GLN A 587 33.25 4.30 -10.81
N PRO A 588 34.16 3.55 -10.16
CA PRO A 588 35.53 3.38 -10.65
C PRO A 588 35.61 2.46 -11.87
N ASP A 589 34.91 1.32 -11.85
CA ASP A 589 34.86 0.41 -12.99
C ASP A 589 33.93 0.98 -14.08
N PRO A 590 34.38 1.06 -15.35
CA PRO A 590 33.60 1.65 -16.43
C PRO A 590 32.30 0.91 -16.72
N ARG A 591 32.22 -0.41 -16.49
CA ARG A 591 30.99 -1.20 -16.70
C ARG A 591 30.00 -0.92 -15.58
N VAL A 592 30.47 -0.86 -14.34
CA VAL A 592 29.65 -0.48 -13.18
C VAL A 592 29.14 0.96 -13.34
N ARG A 593 29.96 1.88 -13.83
CA ARG A 593 29.55 3.23 -14.20
C ARG A 593 28.40 3.23 -15.22
N LEU A 594 28.56 2.50 -16.31
CA LEU A 594 27.55 2.43 -17.38
C LEU A 594 26.23 1.87 -16.85
N ILE A 595 26.22 0.73 -16.14
CA ILE A 595 24.96 0.18 -15.60
C ILE A 595 24.33 1.11 -14.55
N THR A 596 25.15 1.81 -13.75
CA THR A 596 24.65 2.81 -12.79
C THR A 596 23.95 3.96 -13.50
N ARG A 597 24.52 4.45 -14.61
CA ARG A 597 23.91 5.52 -15.44
C ARG A 597 22.57 5.08 -16.05
N LEU A 598 22.37 3.79 -16.33
CA LEU A 598 21.10 3.29 -16.85
C LEU A 598 19.95 3.41 -15.85
N HIS A 599 20.21 3.53 -14.54
CA HIS A 599 19.18 3.84 -13.54
C HIS A 599 18.67 5.29 -13.65
N VAL A 600 19.39 6.18 -14.32
CA VAL A 600 19.11 7.62 -14.36
C VAL A 600 18.19 7.96 -15.54
N LEU A 601 16.89 7.75 -15.31
CA LEU A 601 15.80 8.16 -16.20
C LEU A 601 14.91 9.21 -15.51
N PRO A 602 14.62 10.36 -16.15
CA PRO A 602 13.65 11.32 -15.64
C PRO A 602 12.25 10.72 -15.53
N VAL A 603 11.55 11.02 -14.43
CA VAL A 603 10.14 10.63 -14.25
C VAL A 603 9.22 11.55 -15.06
N LEU A 604 9.60 12.81 -15.24
CA LEU A 604 8.88 13.81 -16.02
C LEU A 604 9.86 14.60 -16.88
N TYR A 605 9.62 14.66 -18.18
CA TYR A 605 10.45 15.42 -19.12
C TYR A 605 10.00 16.88 -19.21
N ARG A 606 10.96 17.80 -19.27
CA ARG A 606 10.73 19.25 -19.43
C ARG A 606 10.44 19.64 -20.88
N SER A 607 10.97 18.89 -21.84
CA SER A 607 10.81 19.11 -23.27
C SER A 607 11.06 17.83 -24.07
N ASP A 608 10.60 17.78 -25.32
CA ASP A 608 10.91 16.66 -26.22
C ASP A 608 12.41 16.56 -26.54
N ALA A 609 13.14 17.68 -26.48
CA ALA A 609 14.60 17.67 -26.64
C ALA A 609 15.29 16.91 -25.50
N GLN A 610 14.89 17.15 -24.24
CA GLN A 610 15.43 16.40 -23.09
C GLN A 610 15.11 14.90 -23.18
N LEU A 611 13.90 14.57 -23.65
CA LEU A 611 13.46 13.19 -23.88
C LEU A 611 14.36 12.51 -24.93
N ALA A 612 14.55 13.14 -26.08
CA ALA A 612 15.41 12.63 -27.15
C ALA A 612 16.86 12.46 -26.69
N GLU A 613 17.44 13.48 -26.03
CA GLU A 613 18.80 13.42 -25.47
C GLU A 613 18.96 12.27 -24.47
N THR A 614 17.98 12.13 -23.56
CA THR A 614 17.97 11.04 -22.56
C THR A 614 17.94 9.68 -23.24
N ARG A 615 17.08 9.51 -24.26
CA ARG A 615 16.96 8.24 -24.99
C ARG A 615 18.25 7.91 -25.74
N THR A 616 18.84 8.89 -26.43
CA THR A 616 20.12 8.73 -27.15
C THR A 616 21.25 8.35 -26.20
N ARG A 617 21.38 9.04 -25.06
CA ARG A 617 22.35 8.70 -24.02
C ARG A 617 22.15 7.28 -23.51
N TRP A 618 20.91 6.95 -23.12
CA TRP A 618 20.60 5.65 -22.54
C TRP A 618 20.89 4.50 -23.53
N ALA A 619 20.55 4.67 -24.81
CA ALA A 619 20.87 3.71 -25.86
C ALA A 619 22.39 3.54 -26.06
N ALA A 620 23.15 4.64 -26.07
CA ALA A 620 24.61 4.60 -26.21
C ALA A 620 25.28 3.94 -25.01
N ASP A 621 24.87 4.31 -23.78
CA ASP A 621 25.38 3.71 -22.55
C ASP A 621 25.06 2.21 -22.50
N LEU A 622 23.87 1.80 -22.93
CA LEU A 622 23.47 0.40 -22.97
C LEU A 622 24.29 -0.41 -24.00
N GLN A 623 24.52 0.14 -25.19
CA GLN A 623 25.35 -0.52 -26.21
C GLN A 623 26.81 -0.65 -25.76
N ALA A 624 27.38 0.42 -25.20
CA ALA A 624 28.73 0.39 -24.66
C ALA A 624 28.87 -0.63 -23.52
N LEU A 625 27.87 -0.72 -22.65
CA LEU A 625 27.83 -1.73 -21.59
C LEU A 625 27.76 -3.13 -22.17
N TYR A 626 26.85 -3.38 -23.11
CA TYR A 626 26.72 -4.68 -23.76
C TYR A 626 28.06 -5.14 -24.33
N ASP A 627 28.73 -4.30 -25.11
CA ASP A 627 30.04 -4.61 -25.70
C ASP A 627 31.11 -4.86 -24.63
N ALA A 628 31.14 -4.06 -23.56
CA ALA A 628 32.12 -4.19 -22.47
C ALA A 628 31.91 -5.42 -21.56
N LEU A 629 30.75 -6.11 -21.66
CA LEU A 629 30.46 -7.34 -20.91
C LEU A 629 30.87 -8.62 -21.67
N GLU A 630 31.51 -8.49 -22.83
CA GLU A 630 31.99 -9.66 -23.58
C GLU A 630 33.02 -10.45 -22.76
N GLY A 631 32.79 -11.76 -22.60
CA GLY A 631 33.69 -12.64 -21.85
C GLY A 631 33.61 -12.53 -20.32
N LEU A 632 32.60 -11.83 -19.77
CA LEU A 632 32.42 -11.71 -18.32
C LEU A 632 32.26 -13.08 -17.64
N THR A 633 33.01 -13.30 -16.55
CA THR A 633 32.92 -14.50 -15.70
C THR A 633 32.67 -14.14 -14.25
N ALA A 634 32.38 -15.14 -13.40
CA ALA A 634 32.11 -14.91 -11.97
C ALA A 634 33.38 -14.50 -11.18
N GLU A 635 34.56 -14.76 -11.73
CA GLU A 635 35.86 -14.39 -11.15
C GLU A 635 36.26 -12.93 -11.45
N ASP A 636 35.53 -12.23 -12.32
CA ASP A 636 35.79 -10.83 -12.61
C ASP A 636 35.52 -9.95 -11.36
N PRO A 637 36.46 -9.10 -10.92
CA PRO A 637 36.28 -8.29 -9.72
C PRO A 637 35.07 -7.35 -9.75
N ALA A 638 34.59 -6.95 -10.93
CA ALA A 638 33.40 -6.10 -11.06
C ALA A 638 32.09 -6.91 -11.11
N TRP A 639 32.16 -8.23 -11.34
CA TRP A 639 30.98 -9.07 -11.50
C TRP A 639 30.01 -8.99 -10.30
N PRO A 640 30.46 -9.02 -9.03
CA PRO A 640 29.54 -8.89 -7.90
C PRO A 640 28.70 -7.61 -7.94
N ALA A 641 29.31 -6.48 -8.33
CA ALA A 641 28.62 -5.20 -8.44
C ALA A 641 27.67 -5.16 -9.65
N LEU A 642 28.11 -5.65 -10.80
CA LEU A 642 27.25 -5.78 -11.99
C LEU A 642 26.04 -6.68 -11.71
N HIS A 643 26.25 -7.81 -11.05
CA HIS A 643 25.21 -8.73 -10.62
C HIS A 643 24.22 -8.03 -9.67
N ALA A 644 24.72 -7.35 -8.62
CA ALA A 644 23.89 -6.57 -7.72
C ALA A 644 23.02 -5.52 -8.45
N HIS A 645 23.62 -4.78 -9.40
CA HIS A 645 22.89 -3.81 -10.22
C HIS A 645 21.79 -4.46 -11.08
N ALA A 646 22.04 -5.61 -11.70
CA ALA A 646 21.03 -6.33 -12.48
C ALA A 646 19.76 -6.67 -11.66
N TRP A 647 19.91 -6.87 -10.35
CA TRP A 647 18.82 -7.11 -9.40
C TRP A 647 18.20 -5.83 -8.81
N ALA A 648 18.72 -4.65 -9.14
CA ALA A 648 18.23 -3.36 -8.67
C ALA A 648 17.65 -2.48 -9.79
N ILE A 649 18.01 -2.71 -11.05
CA ILE A 649 17.62 -1.86 -12.18
C ILE A 649 16.26 -2.23 -12.78
N THR A 650 15.47 -1.21 -13.12
CA THR A 650 14.36 -1.33 -14.06
C THR A 650 14.46 -0.24 -15.13
N ASN A 651 13.97 -0.52 -16.32
CA ASN A 651 13.83 0.47 -17.40
C ASN A 651 12.37 0.94 -17.54
N PHE A 652 11.60 0.93 -16.44
CA PHE A 652 10.17 1.24 -16.43
C PHE A 652 9.83 2.57 -17.11
N TYR A 653 10.63 3.63 -16.88
CA TYR A 653 10.34 4.95 -17.45
C TYR A 653 10.70 5.09 -18.94
N LEU A 654 11.51 4.19 -19.51
CA LEU A 654 11.89 4.21 -20.94
C LEU A 654 10.66 4.07 -21.83
N ALA A 655 9.74 3.20 -21.41
CA ALA A 655 8.44 2.91 -22.00
C ALA A 655 7.60 4.16 -22.36
N TYR A 656 7.68 5.18 -21.52
CA TYR A 656 6.87 6.40 -21.62
C TYR A 656 7.48 7.45 -22.55
N GLN A 657 8.60 7.14 -23.20
CA GLN A 657 9.20 8.00 -24.24
C GLN A 657 8.51 7.88 -25.59
N MET A 658 7.66 6.87 -25.76
CA MET A 658 6.76 6.73 -26.91
C MET A 658 7.44 6.46 -28.25
N GLU A 659 8.52 5.69 -28.20
CA GLU A 659 9.32 5.26 -29.36
C GLU A 659 9.31 3.73 -29.48
N ASP A 660 9.81 3.18 -30.59
CA ASP A 660 9.97 1.72 -30.68
C ASP A 660 11.04 1.24 -29.69
N ASP A 661 10.61 0.46 -28.71
CA ASP A 661 11.46 -0.04 -27.63
C ASP A 661 12.06 -1.41 -27.93
N ARG A 662 11.62 -2.11 -28.99
CA ARG A 662 12.09 -3.47 -29.29
C ARG A 662 13.61 -3.57 -29.36
N PRO A 663 14.34 -2.75 -30.14
CA PRO A 663 15.80 -2.87 -30.22
C PRO A 663 16.50 -2.65 -28.88
N LEU A 664 15.98 -1.70 -28.07
CA LEU A 664 16.54 -1.41 -26.75
C LEU A 664 16.22 -2.50 -25.73
N GLN A 665 15.03 -3.10 -25.79
CA GLN A 665 14.67 -4.21 -24.91
C GLN A 665 15.46 -5.47 -25.23
N GLU A 666 15.69 -5.78 -26.52
CA GLU A 666 16.52 -6.91 -26.95
C GLU A 666 17.96 -6.74 -26.46
N LEU A 667 18.53 -5.54 -26.63
CA LEU A 667 19.86 -5.22 -26.14
C LEU A 667 19.95 -5.27 -24.61
N TYR A 668 18.94 -4.76 -23.91
CA TYR A 668 18.89 -4.78 -22.45
C TYR A 668 18.75 -6.19 -21.89
N ALA A 669 17.93 -7.05 -22.51
CA ALA A 669 17.87 -8.47 -22.20
C ALA A 669 19.24 -9.15 -22.42
N GLY A 670 19.96 -8.77 -23.49
CA GLY A 670 21.32 -9.24 -23.74
C GLY A 670 22.34 -8.82 -22.68
N VAL A 671 22.23 -7.61 -22.14
CA VAL A 671 23.06 -7.15 -21.00
C VAL A 671 22.78 -7.98 -19.75
N LEU A 672 21.50 -8.18 -19.41
CA LEU A 672 21.12 -9.02 -18.28
C LEU A 672 21.59 -10.46 -18.46
N ASP A 673 21.49 -11.00 -19.68
CA ASP A 673 21.99 -12.33 -20.00
C ASP A 673 23.48 -12.47 -19.69
N ARG A 674 24.32 -11.54 -20.19
CA ARG A 674 25.77 -11.56 -19.94
C ARG A 674 26.13 -11.45 -18.46
N ILE A 675 25.41 -10.61 -17.70
CA ILE A 675 25.67 -10.41 -16.27
C ILE A 675 25.26 -11.62 -15.43
N LEU A 676 24.10 -12.21 -15.72
CA LEU A 676 23.50 -13.27 -14.89
C LEU A 676 24.04 -14.66 -15.25
N ARG A 677 24.48 -14.87 -16.49
CA ARG A 677 24.95 -16.18 -17.00
C ARG A 677 26.02 -16.86 -16.15
N PRO A 678 27.03 -16.18 -15.57
CA PRO A 678 28.03 -16.84 -14.73
C PRO A 678 27.45 -17.59 -13.52
N ARG A 679 26.32 -17.13 -12.96
CA ARG A 679 25.65 -17.77 -11.81
C ARG A 679 24.40 -18.54 -12.19
N LEU A 680 23.58 -17.97 -13.07
CA LEU A 680 22.25 -18.48 -13.41
C LEU A 680 22.19 -19.20 -14.76
N GLY A 681 23.31 -19.40 -15.45
CA GLY A 681 23.35 -19.96 -16.80
C GLY A 681 22.61 -21.31 -16.95
N ARG A 682 22.56 -22.13 -15.89
CA ARG A 682 21.78 -23.38 -15.89
C ARG A 682 20.28 -23.19 -16.04
N PHE A 683 19.74 -22.06 -15.56
CA PHE A 683 18.33 -21.69 -15.68
C PHE A 683 18.00 -21.00 -17.00
N MET A 684 19.00 -20.80 -17.87
CA MET A 684 18.83 -20.16 -19.18
C MET A 684 18.84 -21.20 -20.32
N ALA A 685 19.05 -22.48 -19.97
CA ALA A 685 19.09 -23.56 -20.93
C ALA A 685 17.67 -23.90 -21.41
N PRO A 686 17.48 -24.22 -22.70
CA PRO A 686 16.19 -24.70 -23.20
C PRO A 686 15.69 -25.92 -22.42
N LEU A 687 14.41 -25.92 -22.08
CA LEU A 687 13.75 -27.04 -21.41
C LEU A 687 13.01 -27.90 -22.43
N GLN A 688 13.00 -29.21 -22.21
CA GLN A 688 12.22 -30.12 -23.04
C GLN A 688 10.73 -29.93 -22.79
N GLN A 689 9.97 -29.79 -23.86
CA GLN A 689 8.51 -29.78 -23.80
C GLN A 689 7.99 -31.20 -23.60
N ARG A 690 6.89 -31.31 -22.84
CA ARG A 690 6.15 -32.56 -22.67
C ARG A 690 5.62 -33.06 -24.01
N ASP A 691 5.39 -34.37 -24.12
CA ASP A 691 4.75 -34.98 -25.28
C ASP A 691 3.39 -34.29 -25.55
N PRO A 692 3.15 -33.73 -26.75
CA PRO A 692 1.87 -33.12 -27.12
C PRO A 692 0.65 -34.05 -26.97
N HIS A 693 0.87 -35.37 -26.96
CA HIS A 693 -0.16 -36.39 -26.80
C HIS A 693 -0.37 -36.84 -25.35
N ASP A 694 0.36 -36.28 -24.39
CA ASP A 694 0.18 -36.60 -22.97
C ASP A 694 -1.22 -36.18 -22.49
N PRO A 695 -2.02 -37.10 -21.91
CA PRO A 695 -3.39 -36.80 -21.46
C PRO A 695 -3.45 -36.09 -20.10
N SER A 696 -2.31 -35.88 -19.42
CA SER A 696 -2.26 -35.16 -18.15
C SER A 696 -2.70 -33.70 -18.29
N PRO A 697 -3.25 -33.09 -17.22
CA PRO A 697 -3.57 -31.67 -17.22
C PRO A 697 -2.36 -30.79 -17.58
N LEU A 698 -2.61 -29.73 -18.35
CA LEU A 698 -1.61 -28.71 -18.66
C LEU A 698 -1.28 -27.92 -17.40
N ARG A 699 0.01 -27.83 -17.05
CA ARG A 699 0.51 -27.05 -15.93
C ARG A 699 0.80 -25.62 -16.38
N VAL A 700 -0.03 -24.69 -15.95
CA VAL A 700 0.04 -23.28 -16.34
C VAL A 700 0.45 -22.44 -15.14
N GLY A 701 1.64 -21.84 -15.22
CA GLY A 701 2.18 -20.93 -14.21
C GLY A 701 1.86 -19.46 -14.52
N VAL A 702 1.60 -18.67 -13.48
CA VAL A 702 1.64 -17.21 -13.53
C VAL A 702 2.69 -16.70 -12.53
N ILE A 703 3.55 -15.79 -12.97
CA ILE A 703 4.67 -15.27 -12.16
C ILE A 703 4.70 -13.74 -12.17
N SER A 704 4.80 -13.15 -10.98
CA SER A 704 4.93 -11.70 -10.81
C SER A 704 5.21 -11.32 -9.34
N PRO A 705 5.97 -10.24 -9.08
CA PRO A 705 6.05 -9.61 -7.75
C PRO A 705 4.82 -8.75 -7.42
N HIS A 706 3.86 -8.68 -8.33
CA HIS A 706 2.65 -7.89 -8.20
C HIS A 706 1.40 -8.78 -8.15
N LEU A 707 1.50 -10.06 -7.77
CA LEU A 707 0.34 -10.92 -7.45
C LEU A 707 -0.34 -10.49 -6.13
N ILE A 708 -0.71 -9.21 -6.09
CA ILE A 708 -1.39 -8.46 -5.03
C ILE A 708 -2.52 -7.64 -5.69
N ASN A 709 -3.23 -6.77 -4.97
CA ASN A 709 -4.21 -5.84 -5.57
C ASN A 709 -3.52 -4.72 -6.37
N HIS A 710 -2.88 -5.10 -7.47
CA HIS A 710 -2.10 -4.21 -8.31
C HIS A 710 -2.48 -4.36 -9.78
N ASN A 711 -2.49 -3.22 -10.49
CA ASN A 711 -2.87 -3.15 -11.89
C ASN A 711 -1.96 -3.96 -12.82
N GLY A 712 -0.76 -4.33 -12.38
CA GLY A 712 0.20 -5.11 -13.17
C GLY A 712 -0.20 -6.58 -13.37
N SER A 713 -1.03 -7.16 -12.50
CA SER A 713 -1.38 -8.59 -12.56
C SER A 713 -2.88 -8.87 -12.47
N ILE A 714 -3.67 -8.01 -11.82
CA ILE A 714 -5.07 -8.33 -11.46
C ILE A 714 -5.96 -8.61 -12.69
N TRP A 715 -5.61 -8.05 -13.84
CA TRP A 715 -6.30 -8.28 -15.11
C TRP A 715 -6.15 -9.74 -15.60
N ALA A 716 -5.07 -10.43 -15.23
CA ALA A 716 -4.80 -11.81 -15.62
C ALA A 716 -5.73 -12.80 -14.89
N LEU A 717 -6.32 -12.43 -13.75
CA LEU A 717 -7.28 -13.27 -13.04
C LEU A 717 -8.46 -13.66 -13.93
N GLY A 718 -8.97 -12.76 -14.76
CA GLY A 718 -10.07 -13.08 -15.66
C GLY A 718 -9.74 -14.17 -16.69
N TRP A 719 -8.46 -14.28 -17.09
CA TRP A 719 -7.98 -15.38 -17.93
C TRP A 719 -7.86 -16.68 -17.14
N LEU A 720 -7.21 -16.62 -15.98
CA LEU A 720 -6.87 -17.78 -15.17
C LEU A 720 -8.09 -18.40 -14.48
N GLU A 721 -8.97 -17.60 -13.88
CA GLU A 721 -10.24 -18.04 -13.28
C GLU A 721 -11.12 -18.77 -14.33
N GLY A 722 -11.06 -18.33 -15.59
CA GLY A 722 -11.79 -18.92 -16.70
C GLY A 722 -11.34 -20.33 -17.11
N ILE A 723 -10.10 -20.72 -16.80
CA ILE A 723 -9.55 -22.05 -17.09
C ILE A 723 -9.34 -22.91 -15.84
N ALA A 724 -9.15 -22.32 -14.66
CA ALA A 724 -8.82 -23.02 -13.41
C ALA A 724 -9.87 -24.06 -13.00
N ALA A 725 -11.16 -23.83 -13.30
CA ALA A 725 -12.24 -24.77 -12.99
C ALA A 725 -12.32 -25.97 -13.94
N LYS A 726 -11.49 -26.04 -14.99
CA LYS A 726 -11.55 -27.10 -16.00
C LYS A 726 -10.56 -28.22 -15.66
N PRO A 727 -10.96 -29.50 -15.76
CA PRO A 727 -10.11 -30.63 -15.35
C PRO A 727 -8.84 -30.82 -16.19
N GLY A 728 -8.71 -30.11 -17.33
CA GLY A 728 -7.54 -30.17 -18.20
C GLY A 728 -6.39 -29.23 -17.81
N PHE A 729 -6.49 -28.50 -16.69
CA PHE A 729 -5.47 -27.53 -16.27
C PHE A 729 -5.12 -27.66 -14.79
N GLU A 730 -3.85 -27.47 -14.47
CA GLU A 730 -3.32 -27.25 -13.12
C GLU A 730 -2.68 -25.87 -13.07
N ILE A 731 -3.18 -24.98 -12.21
CA ILE A 731 -2.68 -23.60 -12.13
C ILE A 731 -1.65 -23.46 -11.01
N PHE A 732 -0.54 -22.80 -11.33
CA PHE A 732 0.52 -22.45 -10.39
C PHE A 732 0.67 -20.93 -10.32
N SER A 733 0.77 -20.38 -9.11
CA SER A 733 0.97 -18.94 -8.89
C SER A 733 2.24 -18.69 -8.10
N TYR A 734 3.16 -17.90 -8.66
CA TYR A 734 4.46 -17.58 -8.09
C TYR A 734 4.53 -16.09 -7.72
N ASN A 735 4.36 -15.77 -6.43
CA ASN A 735 4.51 -14.41 -5.93
C ASN A 735 5.98 -14.14 -5.61
N LEU A 736 6.60 -13.20 -6.33
CA LEU A 736 8.00 -12.83 -6.15
C LEU A 736 8.22 -11.69 -5.13
N ALA A 737 7.15 -11.08 -4.61
CA ALA A 737 7.26 -10.00 -3.63
C ALA A 737 7.43 -10.53 -2.20
N GLU A 738 7.89 -9.66 -1.30
CA GLU A 738 7.97 -9.97 0.14
C GLU A 738 6.60 -9.95 0.83
N ASP A 739 5.62 -9.27 0.24
CA ASP A 739 4.31 -9.04 0.81
C ASP A 739 3.19 -9.77 0.05
N GLU A 740 2.08 -9.97 0.74
CA GLU A 740 0.85 -10.58 0.25
C GLU A 740 -0.35 -9.72 0.70
N ASP A 741 -1.42 -9.72 -0.10
CA ASP A 741 -2.67 -9.06 0.26
C ASP A 741 -3.91 -9.85 -0.21
N SER A 742 -5.10 -9.26 -0.15
CA SER A 742 -6.33 -9.93 -0.61
C SER A 742 -6.33 -10.27 -2.11
N GLY A 743 -5.56 -9.57 -2.94
CA GLY A 743 -5.36 -9.93 -4.34
C GLY A 743 -4.52 -11.21 -4.47
N THR A 744 -3.53 -11.39 -3.61
CA THR A 744 -2.75 -12.64 -3.51
C THR A 744 -3.64 -13.84 -3.22
N GLN A 745 -4.59 -13.70 -2.30
CA GLN A 745 -5.53 -14.78 -1.96
C GLN A 745 -6.34 -15.26 -3.16
N ARG A 746 -6.69 -14.36 -4.09
CA ARG A 746 -7.38 -14.74 -5.33
C ARG A 746 -6.51 -15.61 -6.22
N PHE A 747 -5.26 -15.22 -6.45
CA PHE A 747 -4.30 -16.07 -7.19
C PHE A 747 -4.06 -17.40 -6.49
N ALA A 748 -3.89 -17.37 -5.16
CA ALA A 748 -3.67 -18.58 -4.36
C ALA A 748 -4.87 -19.55 -4.41
N SER A 749 -6.09 -19.04 -4.59
CA SER A 749 -7.30 -19.88 -4.71
C SER A 749 -7.41 -20.64 -6.03
N LEU A 750 -6.59 -20.31 -7.04
CA LEU A 750 -6.66 -20.94 -8.37
C LEU A 750 -6.03 -22.33 -8.44
N GLY A 751 -5.13 -22.66 -7.50
CA GLY A 751 -4.36 -23.90 -7.52
C GLY A 751 -3.16 -23.87 -6.58
N THR A 752 -2.00 -24.31 -7.05
CA THR A 752 -0.77 -24.35 -6.25
C THR A 752 -0.19 -22.95 -6.10
N TYR A 753 -0.08 -22.46 -4.87
CA TYR A 753 0.52 -21.16 -4.56
C TYR A 753 1.94 -21.32 -4.00
N ARG A 754 2.88 -20.50 -4.50
CA ARG A 754 4.24 -20.40 -3.97
C ARG A 754 4.60 -18.94 -3.71
N HIS A 755 4.86 -18.61 -2.43
CA HIS A 755 5.50 -17.37 -2.04
C HIS A 755 7.02 -17.54 -2.13
N LEU A 756 7.65 -16.86 -3.09
CA LEU A 756 9.06 -16.99 -3.45
C LEU A 756 9.72 -15.60 -3.53
N PRO A 757 9.96 -14.93 -2.39
CA PRO A 757 10.56 -13.59 -2.36
C PRO A 757 12.00 -13.64 -2.88
N LEU A 758 12.15 -13.42 -4.18
CA LEU A 758 13.40 -13.68 -4.90
C LEU A 758 14.43 -12.57 -4.61
N ARG A 759 15.62 -12.97 -4.19
CA ARG A 759 16.71 -12.07 -3.78
C ARG A 759 17.99 -12.35 -4.57
N SER A 760 18.88 -11.37 -4.66
CA SER A 760 20.12 -11.49 -5.44
C SER A 760 21.15 -12.42 -4.79
N GLU A 761 21.10 -12.58 -3.48
CA GLU A 761 22.08 -13.36 -2.70
C GLU A 761 21.94 -14.86 -2.91
N ASP A 762 20.71 -15.38 -3.04
CA ASP A 762 20.41 -16.81 -3.13
C ASP A 762 19.10 -17.11 -3.92
N PRO A 763 19.04 -16.76 -5.22
CA PRO A 763 17.87 -17.02 -6.05
C PRO A 763 17.69 -18.50 -6.42
N GLU A 764 18.76 -19.30 -6.46
CA GLU A 764 18.76 -20.63 -7.06
C GLU A 764 17.76 -21.63 -6.44
N PRO A 765 17.61 -21.74 -5.10
CA PRO A 765 16.63 -22.66 -4.52
C PRO A 765 15.19 -22.31 -4.92
N MET A 766 14.86 -21.02 -4.99
CA MET A 766 13.53 -20.56 -5.38
C MET A 766 13.26 -20.82 -6.85
N LEU A 767 14.24 -20.53 -7.73
CA LEU A 767 14.15 -20.84 -9.15
C LEU A 767 14.04 -22.35 -9.39
N GLN A 768 14.76 -23.17 -8.62
CA GLN A 768 14.67 -24.63 -8.72
C GLN A 768 13.26 -25.13 -8.38
N ARG A 769 12.62 -24.55 -7.35
CA ARG A 769 11.22 -24.90 -7.02
C ARG A 769 10.24 -24.64 -8.17
N ILE A 770 10.50 -23.66 -9.03
CA ILE A 770 9.68 -23.40 -10.23
C ILE A 770 9.93 -24.49 -11.28
N LEU A 771 11.18 -24.88 -11.52
CA LEU A 771 11.52 -25.98 -12.43
C LEU A 771 10.95 -27.32 -11.97
N ASP A 772 10.97 -27.58 -10.67
CA ASP A 772 10.47 -28.82 -10.07
C ASP A 772 8.96 -29.01 -10.27
N ASP A 773 8.21 -27.92 -10.50
CA ASP A 773 6.77 -27.99 -10.85
C ASP A 773 6.53 -28.50 -12.28
N GLN A 774 7.57 -28.51 -13.13
CA GLN A 774 7.52 -29.00 -14.52
C GLN A 774 6.36 -28.39 -15.32
N LEU A 775 6.27 -27.05 -15.29
CA LEU A 775 5.27 -26.29 -16.01
C LEU A 775 5.33 -26.56 -17.51
N ASP A 776 4.18 -26.53 -18.17
CA ASP A 776 4.08 -26.57 -19.63
C ASP A 776 4.11 -25.15 -20.22
N LEU A 777 3.48 -24.19 -19.53
CA LEU A 777 3.44 -22.77 -19.88
C LEU A 777 3.66 -21.88 -18.66
N LEU A 778 4.51 -20.87 -18.75
CA LEU A 778 4.70 -19.82 -17.74
C LEU A 778 4.33 -18.44 -18.29
N ILE A 779 3.44 -17.73 -17.60
CA ILE A 779 2.92 -16.41 -18.00
C ILE A 779 3.45 -15.33 -17.06
N PHE A 780 4.17 -14.36 -17.64
CA PHE A 780 4.62 -13.16 -16.95
C PHE A 780 3.60 -12.03 -17.13
N THR A 781 3.22 -11.38 -16.04
CA THR A 781 2.21 -10.31 -16.14
C THR A 781 2.83 -8.93 -16.35
N ASP A 782 4.06 -8.65 -15.92
CA ASP A 782 4.52 -7.28 -15.63
C ASP A 782 6.02 -7.02 -15.83
N ILE A 783 6.65 -7.65 -16.84
CA ILE A 783 8.09 -7.52 -17.09
C ILE A 783 8.52 -6.06 -17.17
N GLY A 784 9.45 -5.68 -16.30
CA GLY A 784 10.04 -4.34 -16.23
C GLY A 784 9.42 -3.41 -15.18
N MET A 785 8.34 -3.83 -14.49
CA MET A 785 7.80 -3.07 -13.34
C MET A 785 8.61 -3.28 -12.06
N HIS A 786 9.32 -4.41 -11.96
CA HIS A 786 10.14 -4.78 -10.81
C HIS A 786 11.40 -5.53 -11.25
N PRO A 787 12.56 -5.34 -10.60
CA PRO A 787 13.81 -5.98 -11.02
C PRO A 787 13.70 -7.51 -11.12
N ALA A 788 13.10 -8.16 -10.11
CA ALA A 788 12.90 -9.61 -10.12
C ALA A 788 12.17 -10.11 -11.38
N SER A 789 11.08 -9.45 -11.80
CA SER A 789 10.34 -9.81 -13.02
C SER A 789 11.23 -9.76 -14.28
N LYS A 790 12.12 -8.76 -14.35
CA LYS A 790 13.02 -8.58 -15.50
C LYS A 790 14.17 -9.58 -15.47
N VAL A 791 14.74 -9.87 -14.30
CA VAL A 791 15.75 -10.92 -14.13
C VAL A 791 15.20 -12.28 -14.52
N THR A 792 14.02 -12.65 -14.00
CA THR A 792 13.39 -13.93 -14.35
C THR A 792 12.99 -14.01 -15.82
N SER A 793 12.74 -12.87 -16.48
CA SER A 793 12.35 -12.86 -17.90
C SER A 793 13.45 -13.30 -18.86
N VAL A 794 14.73 -13.30 -18.45
CA VAL A 794 15.86 -13.81 -19.26
C VAL A 794 16.23 -15.26 -18.92
N LEU A 795 15.48 -15.90 -18.01
CA LEU A 795 15.61 -17.30 -17.65
C LEU A 795 14.55 -18.13 -18.39
N GLN A 796 14.87 -19.40 -18.64
CA GLN A 796 13.95 -20.41 -19.17
C GLN A 796 13.42 -21.27 -18.01
N LEU A 797 12.30 -20.84 -17.41
CA LEU A 797 11.68 -21.48 -16.25
C LEU A 797 10.51 -22.43 -16.62
N ALA A 798 10.08 -22.41 -17.88
CA ALA A 798 9.18 -23.39 -18.48
C ALA A 798 9.56 -23.62 -19.97
N PRO A 799 9.19 -24.76 -20.59
CA PRO A 799 9.43 -25.01 -22.01
C PRO A 799 8.80 -23.94 -22.90
N VAL A 800 7.63 -23.42 -22.49
CA VAL A 800 6.96 -22.31 -23.13
C VAL A 800 6.74 -21.18 -22.13
N GLN A 801 7.19 -19.97 -22.47
CA GLN A 801 6.94 -18.76 -21.71
C GLN A 801 6.22 -17.71 -22.56
N ALA A 802 5.33 -16.96 -21.92
CA ALA A 802 4.58 -15.87 -22.53
C ALA A 802 4.52 -14.65 -21.62
N GLN A 803 4.39 -13.46 -22.20
CA GLN A 803 4.14 -12.21 -21.47
C GLN A 803 2.73 -11.71 -21.76
N GLY A 804 2.13 -11.02 -20.80
CA GLY A 804 0.89 -10.27 -20.99
C GLY A 804 1.00 -8.78 -20.70
N TRP A 805 -0.13 -8.19 -20.32
CA TRP A 805 -0.44 -6.77 -20.45
C TRP A 805 0.04 -5.81 -19.37
N GLY A 806 0.51 -6.28 -18.22
CA GLY A 806 0.76 -5.44 -17.06
C GLY A 806 1.78 -4.34 -17.32
N HIS A 807 2.73 -4.61 -18.21
CA HIS A 807 3.55 -3.60 -18.85
C HIS A 807 3.57 -3.87 -20.38
N PRO A 808 2.78 -3.11 -21.18
CA PRO A 808 2.44 -3.45 -22.57
C PRO A 808 3.57 -3.09 -23.56
N ILE A 809 4.74 -3.69 -23.35
CA ILE A 809 5.96 -3.55 -24.15
C ILE A 809 6.63 -4.91 -24.21
N THR A 810 7.22 -5.21 -25.36
CA THR A 810 8.10 -6.36 -25.59
C THR A 810 9.12 -6.57 -24.47
N SER A 811 9.35 -7.83 -24.08
CA SER A 811 10.39 -8.17 -23.11
C SER A 811 11.80 -8.00 -23.69
N GLY A 812 11.94 -8.15 -25.02
CA GLY A 812 13.22 -8.30 -25.71
C GLY A 812 13.97 -9.60 -25.41
N SER A 813 13.41 -10.47 -24.56
CA SER A 813 14.09 -11.68 -24.09
C SER A 813 13.94 -12.81 -25.08
N ARG A 814 15.02 -13.57 -25.28
CA ARG A 814 15.02 -14.77 -26.12
C ARG A 814 14.26 -15.95 -25.50
N THR A 815 14.13 -15.97 -24.18
CA THR A 815 13.40 -17.03 -23.47
C THR A 815 11.90 -16.76 -23.43
N MET A 816 11.46 -15.58 -23.89
CA MET A 816 10.05 -15.21 -24.01
C MET A 816 9.57 -15.51 -25.43
N HIS A 817 8.64 -16.44 -25.61
CA HIS A 817 8.23 -16.87 -26.95
C HIS A 817 6.98 -16.15 -27.45
N TYR A 818 6.04 -15.84 -26.55
CA TYR A 818 4.73 -15.30 -26.93
C TYR A 818 4.39 -14.02 -26.17
N PHE A 819 3.65 -13.12 -26.82
CA PHE A 819 3.03 -11.96 -26.17
C PHE A 819 1.51 -12.03 -26.37
N PHE A 820 0.75 -12.07 -25.28
CA PHE A 820 -0.70 -12.00 -25.31
C PHE A 820 -1.16 -10.54 -25.45
N GLY A 821 -1.48 -10.15 -26.68
CA GLY A 821 -2.04 -8.86 -27.04
C GLY A 821 -3.56 -8.90 -27.27
N ALA A 822 -4.09 -7.79 -27.77
CA ALA A 822 -5.52 -7.63 -28.07
C ALA A 822 -5.71 -7.22 -29.53
N ALA A 823 -6.59 -7.91 -30.26
CA ALA A 823 -6.84 -7.65 -31.68
C ALA A 823 -7.28 -6.20 -31.96
N GLY A 824 -8.04 -5.56 -31.06
CA GLY A 824 -8.43 -4.16 -31.20
C GLY A 824 -7.28 -3.15 -31.02
N MET A 825 -6.17 -3.58 -30.41
CA MET A 825 -5.02 -2.72 -30.11
C MET A 825 -3.87 -2.94 -31.07
N GLU A 826 -3.87 -4.05 -31.78
CA GLU A 826 -2.76 -4.51 -32.60
C GLU A 826 -3.16 -4.54 -34.08
N PRO A 827 -3.18 -3.38 -34.77
CA PRO A 827 -3.40 -3.33 -36.21
C PRO A 827 -2.34 -4.18 -36.95
N PRO A 828 -2.62 -4.57 -38.21
CA PRO A 828 -1.65 -5.28 -39.03
C PRO A 828 -0.30 -4.55 -39.08
N GLY A 829 0.82 -5.28 -38.91
CA GLY A 829 2.17 -4.72 -38.87
C GLY A 829 2.73 -4.52 -37.47
N ASN A 830 1.88 -4.44 -36.43
CA ASN A 830 2.35 -4.20 -35.05
C ASN A 830 3.20 -5.34 -34.47
N GLU A 831 3.12 -6.54 -35.03
CA GLU A 831 4.02 -7.65 -34.70
C GLU A 831 5.51 -7.29 -34.82
N ALA A 832 5.86 -6.28 -35.64
CA ALA A 832 7.23 -5.79 -35.77
C ALA A 832 7.79 -5.18 -34.47
N HIS A 833 6.94 -4.69 -33.56
CA HIS A 833 7.34 -4.08 -32.29
C HIS A 833 7.56 -5.10 -31.16
N TYR A 834 7.41 -6.39 -31.44
CA TYR A 834 7.58 -7.46 -30.47
C TYR A 834 8.76 -8.35 -30.85
N SER A 835 9.53 -8.80 -29.85
CA SER A 835 10.50 -9.88 -30.06
C SER A 835 9.81 -11.24 -30.03
N GLU A 836 8.68 -11.31 -29.33
CA GLU A 836 7.80 -12.45 -29.19
C GLU A 836 6.86 -12.62 -30.39
N GLU A 837 6.30 -13.82 -30.56
CA GLU A 837 5.16 -14.04 -31.43
C GLU A 837 3.88 -13.48 -30.78
N LEU A 838 3.21 -12.57 -31.49
CA LEU A 838 2.05 -11.85 -30.98
C LEU A 838 0.75 -12.67 -31.12
N ILE A 839 0.19 -13.08 -29.98
CA ILE A 839 -1.10 -13.75 -29.87
C ILE A 839 -2.20 -12.71 -29.65
N ARG A 840 -3.12 -12.59 -30.61
CA ARG A 840 -4.18 -11.57 -30.58
C ARG A 840 -5.48 -12.14 -30.02
N LEU A 841 -5.78 -11.84 -28.76
CA LEU A 841 -7.07 -12.15 -28.14
C LEU A 841 -8.17 -11.20 -28.66
N PRO A 842 -9.45 -11.63 -28.72
CA PRO A 842 -10.52 -10.81 -29.29
C PRO A 842 -10.81 -9.53 -28.49
N GLY A 843 -11.35 -8.52 -29.17
CA GLY A 843 -11.79 -7.26 -28.53
C GLY A 843 -10.66 -6.54 -27.80
N THR A 844 -10.86 -6.30 -26.51
CA THR A 844 -9.86 -5.68 -25.61
C THR A 844 -8.80 -6.67 -25.10
N GLY A 845 -8.95 -7.96 -25.39
CA GLY A 845 -8.09 -9.03 -24.88
C GLY A 845 -8.25 -9.31 -23.38
N LEU A 846 -9.18 -8.67 -22.69
CA LEU A 846 -9.35 -8.79 -21.24
C LEU A 846 -10.75 -9.29 -20.86
N HIS A 847 -10.80 -10.20 -19.89
CA HIS A 847 -12.02 -10.52 -19.16
C HIS A 847 -12.06 -9.66 -17.88
N TYR A 848 -12.51 -8.41 -18.04
CA TYR A 848 -12.47 -7.40 -16.97
C TYR A 848 -13.83 -7.26 -16.29
N ALA A 849 -13.89 -7.37 -14.96
CA ALA A 849 -15.12 -7.18 -14.20
C ALA A 849 -15.56 -5.71 -14.19
N THR A 850 -16.87 -5.46 -14.15
CA THR A 850 -17.40 -4.09 -14.08
C THR A 850 -16.99 -3.43 -12.75
N PRO A 851 -16.28 -2.29 -12.77
CA PRO A 851 -15.92 -1.56 -11.55
C PRO A 851 -17.16 -1.12 -10.76
N ALA A 852 -17.13 -1.30 -9.44
CA ALA A 852 -18.20 -0.88 -8.55
C ALA A 852 -18.23 0.66 -8.39
N ALA A 853 -19.44 1.22 -8.30
CA ALA A 853 -19.64 2.63 -7.98
C ALA A 853 -19.64 2.83 -6.46
N VAL A 854 -18.84 3.77 -5.96
CA VAL A 854 -18.72 4.05 -4.51
C VAL A 854 -19.64 5.19 -4.07
N HIS A 855 -19.74 6.25 -4.87
CA HIS A 855 -20.65 7.39 -4.67
C HIS A 855 -20.83 8.17 -5.99
N ASP A 856 -21.83 9.05 -6.05
CA ASP A 856 -22.20 9.83 -7.25
C ASP A 856 -21.32 11.07 -7.53
N GLY A 857 -20.29 11.30 -6.71
CA GLY A 857 -19.34 12.39 -6.87
C GLY A 857 -19.86 13.77 -6.45
N GLN A 858 -21.11 13.91 -6.00
CA GLN A 858 -21.69 15.23 -5.71
C GLN A 858 -20.96 15.99 -4.60
N LEU A 859 -20.38 15.27 -3.63
CA LEU A 859 -19.58 15.85 -2.54
C LEU A 859 -18.21 16.36 -3.00
N LEU A 860 -17.77 15.97 -4.20
CA LEU A 860 -16.45 16.36 -4.72
C LEU A 860 -16.41 17.84 -5.12
N PHE A 861 -17.56 18.42 -5.48
CA PHE A 861 -17.67 19.85 -5.73
C PHE A 861 -17.27 20.66 -4.49
N GLU A 862 -17.79 20.31 -3.31
CA GLU A 862 -17.39 20.98 -2.07
C GLU A 862 -15.99 20.55 -1.60
N LYS A 863 -15.64 19.28 -1.77
CA LYS A 863 -14.35 18.73 -1.31
C LYS A 863 -13.15 19.38 -2.00
N PHE A 864 -13.25 19.61 -3.30
CA PHE A 864 -12.19 20.15 -4.15
C PHE A 864 -12.50 21.54 -4.70
N ASP A 865 -13.53 22.21 -4.18
CA ASP A 865 -13.96 23.55 -4.60
C ASP A 865 -14.22 23.64 -6.12
N LEU A 866 -14.87 22.62 -6.68
CA LEU A 866 -15.16 22.55 -8.11
C LEU A 866 -16.40 23.40 -8.45
N PRO A 867 -16.39 24.10 -9.59
CA PRO A 867 -17.54 24.88 -10.05
C PRO A 867 -18.68 23.98 -10.54
N ARG A 868 -19.88 24.12 -9.96
CA ARG A 868 -21.09 23.36 -10.39
C ARG A 868 -21.66 23.80 -11.74
N GLY A 869 -21.34 25.01 -12.21
CA GLY A 869 -21.87 25.59 -13.46
C GLY A 869 -20.95 25.43 -14.68
N ARG A 870 -19.79 24.79 -14.52
CA ARG A 870 -18.77 24.67 -15.57
C ARG A 870 -18.59 23.19 -15.96
N PRO A 871 -18.49 22.86 -17.26
CA PRO A 871 -18.14 21.52 -17.69
C PRO A 871 -16.79 21.08 -17.11
N LEU A 872 -16.76 19.93 -16.43
CA LEU A 872 -15.52 19.36 -15.90
C LEU A 872 -14.94 18.36 -16.91
N LEU A 873 -13.73 18.61 -17.40
CA LEU A 873 -12.97 17.67 -18.22
C LEU A 873 -11.94 16.98 -17.33
N VAL A 874 -11.87 15.66 -17.36
CA VAL A 874 -10.94 14.92 -16.48
C VAL A 874 -9.87 14.21 -17.28
N SER A 875 -8.61 14.29 -16.85
CA SER A 875 -7.53 13.44 -17.33
C SER A 875 -6.82 12.90 -16.10
N LEU A 876 -7.27 11.74 -15.61
CA LEU A 876 -6.85 11.19 -14.32
C LEU A 876 -5.76 10.12 -14.51
N GLN A 877 -4.61 10.53 -15.05
CA GLN A 877 -3.51 9.63 -15.39
C GLN A 877 -2.27 9.90 -14.51
N SER A 878 -1.38 8.92 -14.41
CA SER A 878 -0.06 9.13 -13.79
C SER A 878 0.74 10.19 -14.54
N THR A 879 1.45 11.05 -13.83
CA THR A 879 2.14 12.22 -14.39
C THR A 879 3.20 11.88 -15.45
N PHE A 880 3.82 10.71 -15.37
CA PHE A 880 4.80 10.25 -16.36
C PHE A 880 4.19 9.89 -17.73
N LYS A 881 2.85 9.82 -17.86
CA LYS A 881 2.16 9.63 -19.15
C LYS A 881 2.00 10.92 -19.96
N TYR A 882 2.25 12.08 -19.37
CA TYR A 882 2.10 13.37 -20.02
C TYR A 882 3.44 13.77 -20.68
N VAL A 883 3.57 13.49 -21.98
CA VAL A 883 4.74 13.89 -22.76
C VAL A 883 4.62 15.34 -23.27
N PRO A 884 5.73 16.12 -23.34
CA PRO A 884 5.70 17.56 -23.62
C PRO A 884 4.98 17.97 -24.91
N ARG A 885 5.14 17.20 -25.99
CA ARG A 885 4.51 17.49 -27.30
C ARG A 885 2.98 17.62 -27.28
N ASN A 886 2.30 17.08 -26.27
CA ASN A 886 0.83 17.16 -26.17
C ASN A 886 0.33 18.28 -25.26
N ASP A 887 1.20 18.98 -24.54
CA ASP A 887 0.83 19.98 -23.53
C ASP A 887 -0.06 21.11 -24.09
N TRP A 888 0.14 21.45 -25.36
CA TRP A 888 -0.63 22.50 -26.03
C TRP A 888 -2.11 22.16 -26.20
N THR A 889 -2.49 20.87 -26.22
CA THR A 889 -3.87 20.44 -26.46
C THR A 889 -4.81 20.91 -25.34
N TYR A 890 -4.39 20.83 -24.09
CA TYR A 890 -5.15 21.34 -22.94
C TYR A 890 -5.33 22.86 -23.01
N ALA A 891 -4.27 23.58 -23.37
CA ALA A 891 -4.29 25.02 -23.51
C ALA A 891 -5.19 25.48 -24.67
N GLU A 892 -5.20 24.72 -25.78
CA GLU A 892 -6.05 24.99 -26.94
C GLU A 892 -7.54 24.78 -26.62
N ILE A 893 -7.90 23.70 -25.93
CA ILE A 893 -9.27 23.46 -25.47
C ILE A 893 -9.72 24.58 -24.53
N ALA A 894 -8.88 24.96 -23.57
CA ALA A 894 -9.17 26.05 -22.64
C ALA A 894 -9.36 27.40 -23.33
N ALA A 895 -8.51 27.75 -24.30
CA ALA A 895 -8.60 29.00 -25.04
C ALA A 895 -9.87 29.09 -25.90
N ARG A 896 -10.28 27.97 -26.52
CA ARG A 896 -11.46 27.91 -27.39
C ARG A 896 -12.77 27.66 -26.63
N HIS A 897 -12.70 27.21 -25.39
CA HIS A 897 -13.86 27.04 -24.51
C HIS A 897 -13.53 27.39 -23.04
N PRO A 898 -13.42 28.70 -22.70
CA PRO A 898 -12.93 29.17 -21.40
C PRO A 898 -13.78 28.74 -20.21
N GLU A 899 -15.06 28.43 -20.42
CA GLU A 899 -15.97 27.95 -19.37
C GLU A 899 -15.66 26.52 -18.91
N ALA A 900 -14.91 25.71 -19.66
CA ALA A 900 -14.55 24.36 -19.24
C ALA A 900 -13.44 24.40 -18.18
N LEU A 901 -13.44 23.45 -17.25
CA LEU A 901 -12.38 23.25 -16.26
C LEU A 901 -11.75 21.87 -16.43
N ILE A 902 -10.45 21.83 -16.70
CA ILE A 902 -9.67 20.60 -16.87
C ILE A 902 -9.10 20.18 -15.50
N LEU A 903 -9.26 18.91 -15.15
CA LEU A 903 -8.80 18.33 -13.90
C LEU A 903 -7.78 17.23 -14.19
N LEU A 904 -6.57 17.40 -13.65
CA LEU A 904 -5.53 16.37 -13.60
C LEU A 904 -5.44 15.80 -12.18
N VAL A 905 -4.81 14.64 -12.02
CA VAL A 905 -4.54 14.04 -10.71
C VAL A 905 -3.07 14.16 -10.32
N GLY A 906 -2.82 14.39 -9.03
CA GLY A 906 -1.48 14.52 -8.48
C GLY A 906 -0.65 13.24 -8.57
N PRO A 907 0.70 13.38 -8.50
CA PRO A 907 1.63 12.29 -8.72
C PRO A 907 1.54 11.21 -7.63
N LEU A 908 1.97 10.00 -7.97
CA LEU A 908 2.28 8.96 -6.99
C LEU A 908 3.57 9.29 -6.21
N GLY A 909 4.55 9.93 -6.86
CA GLY A 909 5.87 10.31 -6.31
C GLY A 909 5.88 11.65 -5.58
N HIS A 910 7.01 12.35 -5.61
CA HIS A 910 7.23 13.61 -4.91
C HIS A 910 6.19 14.70 -5.29
N PRO A 911 5.60 15.43 -4.32
CA PRO A 911 4.60 16.46 -4.58
C PRO A 911 5.02 17.55 -5.56
N ALA A 912 6.32 17.92 -5.58
CA ALA A 912 6.85 18.93 -6.51
C ALA A 912 6.73 18.53 -7.99
N MET A 913 6.41 17.27 -8.30
CA MET A 913 6.19 16.82 -9.67
C MET A 913 4.91 17.43 -10.27
N ALA A 914 3.86 17.65 -9.47
CA ALA A 914 2.67 18.38 -9.91
C ALA A 914 3.01 19.83 -10.28
N GLN A 915 3.84 20.49 -9.46
CA GLN A 915 4.29 21.85 -9.72
C GLN A 915 5.12 21.94 -11.01
N ARG A 916 6.08 21.04 -11.21
CA ARG A 916 6.88 20.97 -12.46
C ARG A 916 6.02 20.75 -13.70
N LEU A 917 5.02 19.88 -13.61
CA LEU A 917 4.06 19.68 -14.70
C LEU A 917 3.26 20.97 -14.98
N ALA A 918 2.78 21.64 -13.93
CA ALA A 918 2.08 22.92 -14.07
C ALA A 918 2.97 24.00 -14.70
N GLU A 919 4.22 24.12 -14.27
CA GLU A 919 5.22 25.04 -14.84
C GLU A 919 5.50 24.75 -16.31
N ARG A 920 5.53 23.46 -16.71
CA ARG A 920 5.69 23.03 -18.11
C ARG A 920 4.47 23.39 -18.97
N LEU A 921 3.26 23.22 -18.42
CA LEU A 921 2.00 23.52 -19.13
C LEU A 921 1.75 25.02 -19.28
N LYS A 922 2.12 25.83 -18.27
CA LYS A 922 1.77 27.26 -18.17
C LYS A 922 2.11 28.10 -19.42
N PRO A 923 3.30 28.00 -20.04
CA PRO A 923 3.62 28.76 -21.25
C PRO A 923 2.73 28.46 -22.45
N HIS A 924 2.05 27.29 -22.49
CA HIS A 924 1.10 26.97 -23.56
C HIS A 924 -0.22 27.73 -23.40
N PHE A 925 -0.65 28.00 -22.17
CA PHE A 925 -1.83 28.81 -21.84
C PHE A 925 -1.55 30.30 -22.04
N GLU A 926 -0.41 30.79 -21.54
CA GLU A 926 0.00 32.20 -21.67
C GLU A 926 0.10 32.64 -23.15
N ARG A 927 0.68 31.81 -24.01
CA ARG A 927 0.76 32.06 -25.47
C ARG A 927 -0.61 32.17 -26.15
N ARG A 928 -1.66 31.64 -25.53
CA ARG A 928 -3.04 31.68 -26.03
C ARG A 928 -3.89 32.75 -25.35
N GLY A 929 -3.29 33.57 -24.47
CA GLY A 929 -3.96 34.67 -23.79
C GLY A 929 -4.94 34.23 -22.69
N VAL A 930 -4.80 33.02 -22.15
CA VAL A 930 -5.63 32.51 -21.05
C VAL A 930 -4.82 32.18 -19.81
N ALA A 931 -5.38 32.42 -18.63
CA ALA A 931 -4.73 32.12 -17.36
C ALA A 931 -4.96 30.64 -16.98
N MET A 932 -3.88 29.86 -16.88
CA MET A 932 -3.99 28.41 -16.63
C MET A 932 -4.81 28.08 -15.38
N ASP A 933 -4.62 28.80 -14.28
CA ASP A 933 -5.29 28.53 -12.99
C ASP A 933 -6.82 28.66 -13.05
N ASP A 934 -7.35 29.41 -14.03
CA ASP A 934 -8.79 29.55 -14.26
C ASP A 934 -9.37 28.36 -15.04
N HIS A 935 -8.54 27.60 -15.75
CA HIS A 935 -8.97 26.57 -16.72
C HIS A 935 -8.42 25.17 -16.44
N LEU A 936 -7.37 25.01 -15.66
CA LEU A 936 -6.77 23.73 -15.33
C LEU A 936 -6.41 23.65 -13.84
N ARG A 937 -6.74 22.54 -13.20
CA ARG A 937 -6.34 22.24 -11.82
C ARG A 937 -5.74 20.85 -11.72
N ILE A 938 -4.61 20.75 -11.01
CA ILE A 938 -4.03 19.47 -10.62
C ILE A 938 -4.50 19.16 -9.21
N LEU A 939 -5.36 18.16 -9.07
CA LEU A 939 -5.89 17.71 -7.78
C LEU A 939 -4.80 16.97 -6.98
N PRO A 940 -4.93 16.84 -5.64
CA PRO A 940 -4.08 15.93 -4.88
C PRO A 940 -4.27 14.48 -5.33
N ARG A 941 -3.45 13.56 -4.80
CA ARG A 941 -3.69 12.13 -4.97
C ARG A 941 -5.09 11.78 -4.46
N LEU A 942 -5.81 10.98 -5.24
CA LEU A 942 -7.19 10.61 -4.96
C LEU A 942 -7.27 9.20 -4.39
N GLU A 943 -8.15 9.03 -3.41
CA GLU A 943 -8.64 7.72 -2.99
C GLU A 943 -9.56 7.13 -4.07
N TYR A 944 -9.71 5.81 -4.09
CA TYR A 944 -10.46 5.12 -5.14
C TYR A 944 -11.90 5.64 -5.31
N GLY A 945 -12.61 5.92 -4.21
CA GLY A 945 -13.97 6.47 -4.26
C GLY A 945 -14.03 7.85 -4.93
N ASP A 946 -13.14 8.77 -4.54
CA ASP A 946 -13.06 10.11 -5.16
C ASP A 946 -12.69 10.01 -6.65
N PHE A 947 -11.75 9.13 -6.97
CA PHE A 947 -11.31 8.87 -8.35
C PHE A 947 -12.48 8.41 -9.22
N MET A 948 -13.27 7.44 -8.75
CA MET A 948 -14.46 6.97 -9.45
C MET A 948 -15.55 8.05 -9.54
N GLY A 949 -15.81 8.77 -8.44
CA GLY A 949 -16.85 9.81 -8.42
C GLY A 949 -16.52 11.03 -9.28
N LEU A 950 -15.25 11.29 -9.62
CA LEU A 950 -14.93 12.32 -10.60
C LEU A 950 -15.48 11.97 -11.99
N PHE A 951 -15.50 10.70 -12.40
CA PHE A 951 -16.09 10.30 -13.68
C PHE A 951 -17.62 10.49 -13.69
N ASP A 952 -18.28 10.38 -12.54
CA ASP A 952 -19.73 10.63 -12.43
C ASP A 952 -20.13 12.08 -12.72
N ILE A 953 -19.30 13.03 -12.30
CA ILE A 953 -19.54 14.47 -12.46
C ILE A 953 -18.79 15.08 -13.66
N ALA A 954 -17.89 14.32 -14.28
CA ALA A 954 -17.18 14.74 -15.47
C ALA A 954 -18.13 14.85 -16.66
N HIS A 955 -17.87 15.86 -17.49
CA HIS A 955 -18.50 15.99 -18.79
C HIS A 955 -17.97 14.93 -19.76
N HIS A 956 -16.64 14.82 -19.86
CA HIS A 956 -15.94 13.75 -20.57
C HIS A 956 -14.49 13.63 -20.07
N THR A 957 -13.88 12.47 -20.33
CA THR A 957 -12.47 12.22 -20.06
C THR A 957 -11.61 12.57 -21.28
N LEU A 958 -10.54 13.29 -21.02
CA LEU A 958 -9.43 13.54 -21.95
C LEU A 958 -8.37 12.47 -21.71
N ASP A 959 -8.33 11.45 -22.57
CA ASP A 959 -7.31 10.41 -22.48
C ASP A 959 -5.92 10.95 -22.87
N THR A 960 -4.87 10.42 -22.26
CA THR A 960 -3.50 10.74 -22.68
C THR A 960 -3.22 10.09 -24.02
N ILE A 961 -2.74 10.90 -24.97
CA ILE A 961 -2.64 10.53 -26.40
C ILE A 961 -1.63 9.40 -26.60
N ASP A 962 -0.39 9.59 -26.14
CA ASP A 962 0.66 8.64 -26.47
C ASP A 962 0.59 7.37 -25.59
N TRP A 963 0.23 7.49 -24.31
CA TRP A 963 -0.06 6.34 -23.45
C TRP A 963 -1.50 6.39 -22.98
N ASN A 964 -2.39 5.57 -23.52
CA ASN A 964 -3.83 5.62 -23.20
C ASN A 964 -4.15 5.14 -21.77
N GLY A 965 -5.36 5.44 -21.32
CA GLY A 965 -5.97 4.80 -20.17
C GLY A 965 -6.22 3.33 -20.42
N GLY A 966 -5.65 2.48 -19.58
CA GLY A 966 -6.08 1.09 -19.41
C GLY A 966 -7.24 1.06 -18.42
N ASN A 967 -6.94 0.78 -17.16
CA ASN A 967 -7.95 0.69 -16.10
C ASN A 967 -8.77 1.98 -15.92
N SER A 968 -8.15 3.16 -16.04
CA SER A 968 -8.85 4.44 -15.93
C SER A 968 -9.93 4.64 -17.00
N SER A 969 -9.72 4.14 -18.22
CA SER A 969 -10.72 4.22 -19.30
C SER A 969 -11.88 3.25 -19.05
N PHE A 970 -11.61 2.00 -18.65
CA PHE A 970 -12.66 1.07 -18.21
C PHE A 970 -13.50 1.67 -17.07
N GLN A 971 -12.84 2.30 -16.09
CA GLN A 971 -13.49 2.95 -14.96
C GLN A 971 -14.32 4.16 -15.38
N SER A 972 -13.86 4.96 -16.34
CA SER A 972 -14.64 6.08 -16.88
C SER A 972 -15.90 5.59 -17.61
N PHE A 973 -15.77 4.60 -18.50
CA PHE A 973 -16.92 4.03 -19.21
C PHE A 973 -17.92 3.33 -18.28
N SER A 974 -17.47 2.71 -17.18
CA SER A 974 -18.39 2.09 -16.22
C SER A 974 -19.32 3.12 -15.56
N ARG A 975 -18.89 4.39 -15.47
CA ARG A 975 -19.66 5.54 -14.97
C ARG A 975 -20.37 6.35 -16.07
N ASP A 976 -20.58 5.76 -17.24
CA ASP A 976 -21.20 6.42 -18.40
C ASP A 976 -20.45 7.68 -18.88
N CYS A 977 -19.18 7.86 -18.50
CA CYS A 977 -18.40 9.04 -18.90
C CYS A 977 -17.75 8.77 -20.27
N PRO A 978 -18.00 9.60 -21.30
CA PRO A 978 -17.31 9.50 -22.58
C PRO A 978 -15.80 9.68 -22.40
N VAL A 979 -14.99 8.92 -23.13
CA VAL A 979 -13.52 9.06 -23.16
C VAL A 979 -13.09 9.37 -24.58
N LEU A 980 -12.47 10.53 -24.78
CA LEU A 980 -11.86 10.93 -26.03
C LEU A 980 -10.41 10.47 -26.08
N THR A 981 -10.01 9.80 -27.17
CA THR A 981 -8.64 9.31 -27.36
C THR A 981 -8.12 9.59 -28.77
N CYS A 982 -6.82 9.39 -28.98
CA CYS A 982 -6.14 9.48 -30.26
C CYS A 982 -5.19 8.27 -30.39
N PRO A 983 -5.31 7.44 -31.44
CA PRO A 983 -4.47 6.27 -31.61
C PRO A 983 -3.02 6.64 -31.92
N THR A 984 -2.09 5.81 -31.47
CA THR A 984 -0.69 5.81 -31.93
C THR A 984 -0.32 4.49 -32.63
N ALA A 985 0.96 4.34 -33.01
CA ALA A 985 1.49 3.11 -33.59
C ALA A 985 1.56 1.95 -32.58
N PHE A 986 1.87 2.25 -31.31
CA PHE A 986 2.14 1.22 -30.31
C PHE A 986 0.90 0.85 -29.51
N MET A 987 0.79 -0.43 -29.11
CA MET A 987 -0.28 -0.97 -28.29
C MET A 987 -0.66 -0.09 -27.08
N ARG A 988 0.35 0.41 -26.36
CA ARG A 988 0.20 1.29 -25.18
C ARG A 988 -0.57 2.59 -25.45
N GLY A 989 -0.59 3.07 -26.69
CA GLY A 989 -1.39 4.22 -27.12
C GLY A 989 -2.68 3.83 -27.86
N ARG A 990 -3.20 2.62 -27.60
CA ARG A 990 -4.38 2.06 -28.29
C ARG A 990 -5.37 1.35 -27.36
N HIS A 991 -5.14 1.36 -26.04
CA HIS A 991 -6.04 0.72 -25.09
C HIS A 991 -7.48 1.24 -25.19
N THR A 992 -7.66 2.56 -25.10
CA THR A 992 -8.99 3.19 -25.19
C THR A 992 -9.58 3.05 -26.60
N VAL A 993 -8.73 3.04 -27.63
CA VAL A 993 -9.14 2.86 -29.03
C VAL A 993 -9.88 1.53 -29.19
N ALA A 994 -9.32 0.43 -28.69
CA ALA A 994 -9.96 -0.88 -28.75
C ALA A 994 -11.28 -0.92 -27.97
N MET A 995 -11.35 -0.24 -26.82
CA MET A 995 -12.59 -0.16 -26.04
C MET A 995 -13.70 0.56 -26.84
N LEU A 996 -13.38 1.69 -27.46
CA LEU A 996 -14.33 2.44 -28.29
C LEU A 996 -14.74 1.65 -29.54
N GLN A 997 -13.82 0.91 -30.16
CA GLN A 997 -14.13 0.02 -31.28
C GLN A 997 -15.07 -1.12 -30.86
N GLU A 998 -14.82 -1.77 -29.71
CA GLU A 998 -15.69 -2.84 -29.21
C GLU A 998 -17.09 -2.30 -28.86
N MET A 999 -17.18 -1.10 -28.27
CA MET A 999 -18.45 -0.41 -28.04
C MET A 999 -19.07 0.19 -29.31
N LYS A 1000 -18.35 0.18 -30.44
CA LYS A 1000 -18.76 0.78 -31.72
C LYS A 1000 -19.08 2.28 -31.61
N ILE A 1001 -18.17 3.04 -30.99
CA ILE A 1001 -18.27 4.50 -30.82
C ILE A 1001 -17.02 5.17 -31.45
N PRO A 1002 -16.85 5.09 -32.79
CA PRO A 1002 -15.69 5.65 -33.46
C PRO A 1002 -15.61 7.18 -33.37
N GLU A 1003 -16.70 7.87 -33.03
CA GLU A 1003 -16.80 9.33 -32.94
C GLU A 1003 -15.90 9.93 -31.84
N LEU A 1004 -15.41 9.10 -30.92
CA LEU A 1004 -14.49 9.47 -29.85
C LEU A 1004 -13.03 9.08 -30.12
N ILE A 1005 -12.74 8.56 -31.32
CA ILE A 1005 -11.39 8.22 -31.78
C ILE A 1005 -10.94 9.33 -32.74
N ALA A 1006 -10.12 10.25 -32.25
CA ALA A 1006 -9.58 11.33 -33.07
C ALA A 1006 -8.45 10.84 -33.96
N GLU A 1007 -8.39 11.28 -35.21
CA GLU A 1007 -7.37 10.87 -36.18
C GLU A 1007 -6.05 11.66 -36.05
N SER A 1008 -6.09 12.82 -35.39
CA SER A 1008 -4.93 13.68 -35.14
C SER A 1008 -5.07 14.44 -33.82
N ARG A 1009 -4.02 15.15 -33.38
CA ARG A 1009 -4.08 16.00 -32.18
C ARG A 1009 -5.04 17.18 -32.36
N GLU A 1010 -5.12 17.73 -33.57
CA GLU A 1010 -6.07 18.78 -33.94
C GLU A 1010 -7.50 18.25 -33.93
N ALA A 1011 -7.73 17.04 -34.47
CA ALA A 1011 -9.03 16.37 -34.43
C ALA A 1011 -9.44 16.03 -32.99
N TYR A 1012 -8.48 15.72 -32.12
CA TYR A 1012 -8.71 15.49 -30.70
C TYR A 1012 -9.26 16.76 -30.03
N VAL A 1013 -8.57 17.90 -30.20
CA VAL A 1013 -9.07 19.20 -29.72
C VAL A 1013 -10.45 19.51 -30.31
N ALA A 1014 -10.63 19.35 -31.62
CA ALA A 1014 -11.90 19.62 -32.30
C ALA A 1014 -13.05 18.76 -31.76
N THR A 1015 -12.80 17.48 -31.46
CA THR A 1015 -13.80 16.56 -30.92
C THR A 1015 -14.17 16.92 -29.47
N SER A 1016 -13.19 17.28 -28.64
CA SER A 1016 -13.46 17.80 -27.28
C SER A 1016 -14.32 19.06 -27.31
N LEU A 1017 -14.01 19.99 -28.21
CA LEU A 1017 -14.81 21.21 -28.41
C LEU A 1017 -16.21 20.90 -28.94
N ARG A 1018 -16.36 19.94 -29.84
CA ARG A 1018 -17.68 19.48 -30.30
C ARG A 1018 -18.50 18.90 -29.16
N LEU A 1019 -17.89 18.07 -28.30
CA LEU A 1019 -18.56 17.54 -27.10
C LEU A 1019 -19.04 18.68 -26.18
N LEU A 1020 -18.27 19.76 -26.04
CA LEU A 1020 -18.65 20.91 -25.21
C LEU A 1020 -19.73 21.81 -25.84
N GLN A 1021 -19.68 22.01 -27.16
CA GLN A 1021 -20.48 23.01 -27.89
C GLN A 1021 -21.77 22.45 -28.47
N ASP A 1022 -21.87 21.13 -28.67
CA ASP A 1022 -23.04 20.44 -29.18
C ASP A 1022 -23.61 19.49 -28.10
N PRO A 1023 -24.56 19.97 -27.26
CA PRO A 1023 -25.21 19.15 -26.24
C PRO A 1023 -25.94 17.94 -26.81
N GLY A 1024 -26.41 18.01 -28.06
CA GLY A 1024 -27.06 16.90 -28.74
C GLY A 1024 -26.07 15.78 -29.05
N PHE A 1025 -24.91 16.13 -29.59
CA PHE A 1025 -23.81 15.19 -29.81
C PHE A 1025 -23.29 14.58 -28.50
N HIS A 1026 -23.09 15.39 -27.45
CA HIS A 1026 -22.68 14.87 -26.15
C HIS A 1026 -23.69 13.88 -25.56
N ALA A 1027 -24.97 14.25 -25.55
CA ALA A 1027 -26.04 13.38 -25.05
C ALA A 1027 -26.15 12.08 -25.86
N HIS A 1028 -25.98 12.17 -27.18
CA HIS A 1028 -25.95 11.01 -28.07
C HIS A 1028 -24.82 10.06 -27.69
N VAL A 1029 -23.58 10.54 -27.65
CA VAL A 1029 -22.40 9.72 -27.33
C VAL A 1029 -22.47 9.15 -25.92
N LYS A 1030 -22.90 9.94 -24.92
CA LYS A 1030 -23.11 9.45 -23.55
C LYS A 1030 -24.18 8.36 -23.48
N GLY A 1031 -25.25 8.49 -24.27
CA GLY A 1031 -26.25 7.45 -24.46
C GLY A 1031 -25.67 6.16 -25.04
N LEU A 1032 -24.83 6.26 -26.08
CA LEU A 1032 -24.13 5.12 -26.66
C LEU A 1032 -23.22 4.41 -25.65
N VAL A 1033 -22.45 5.16 -24.84
CA VAL A 1033 -21.62 4.57 -23.78
C VAL A 1033 -22.49 3.79 -22.80
N ARG A 1034 -23.57 4.40 -22.28
CA ARG A 1034 -24.49 3.73 -21.35
C ARG A 1034 -25.08 2.45 -21.92
N GLU A 1035 -25.52 2.49 -23.18
CA GLU A 1035 -26.14 1.35 -23.86
C GLU A 1035 -25.14 0.22 -24.13
N ARG A 1036 -23.88 0.56 -24.45
CA ARG A 1036 -22.92 -0.39 -25.03
C ARG A 1036 -21.75 -0.76 -24.12
N LYS A 1037 -21.59 -0.11 -22.94
CA LYS A 1037 -20.48 -0.39 -22.00
C LYS A 1037 -20.40 -1.84 -21.53
N SER A 1038 -21.52 -2.56 -21.49
CA SER A 1038 -21.55 -3.99 -21.12
C SER A 1038 -20.72 -4.87 -22.06
N ARG A 1039 -20.45 -4.41 -23.29
CA ARG A 1039 -19.57 -5.10 -24.25
C ARG A 1039 -18.10 -5.15 -23.82
N LEU A 1040 -17.69 -4.28 -22.90
CA LEU A 1040 -16.32 -4.19 -22.39
C LEU A 1040 -16.06 -5.11 -21.19
N PHE A 1041 -17.10 -5.52 -20.49
CA PHE A 1041 -16.97 -6.19 -19.20
C PHE A 1041 -17.40 -7.65 -19.30
N ASN A 1042 -16.67 -8.52 -18.59
CA ASN A 1042 -16.92 -9.95 -18.52
C ASN A 1042 -16.99 -10.64 -19.90
N ASP A 1043 -16.17 -10.22 -20.87
CA ASP A 1043 -16.18 -10.81 -22.22
C ASP A 1043 -15.69 -12.26 -22.19
N ARG A 1044 -16.61 -13.21 -22.38
CA ARG A 1044 -16.32 -14.65 -22.37
C ARG A 1044 -15.56 -15.12 -23.61
N ARG A 1045 -15.65 -14.39 -24.72
CA ARG A 1045 -14.91 -14.72 -25.96
C ARG A 1045 -13.40 -14.68 -25.73
N VAL A 1046 -12.95 -13.76 -24.88
CA VAL A 1046 -11.54 -13.65 -24.47
C VAL A 1046 -11.10 -14.88 -23.72
N VAL A 1047 -11.91 -15.37 -22.77
CA VAL A 1047 -11.59 -16.58 -21.98
C VAL A 1047 -11.48 -17.81 -22.89
N GLU A 1048 -12.43 -17.98 -23.82
CA GLU A 1048 -12.43 -19.08 -24.78
C GLU A 1048 -11.21 -19.03 -25.72
N ALA A 1049 -10.88 -17.85 -26.24
CA ALA A 1049 -9.71 -17.65 -27.09
C ALA A 1049 -8.40 -17.84 -26.32
N PHE A 1050 -8.32 -17.36 -25.08
CA PHE A 1050 -7.16 -17.55 -24.21
C PHE A 1050 -6.96 -19.03 -23.89
N GLN A 1051 -8.01 -19.76 -23.54
CA GLN A 1051 -7.95 -21.20 -23.32
C GLN A 1051 -7.42 -21.93 -24.56
N ALA A 1052 -7.99 -21.64 -25.74
CA ALA A 1052 -7.56 -22.27 -26.98
C ALA A 1052 -6.07 -21.98 -27.27
N ALA A 1053 -5.63 -20.75 -27.02
CA ALA A 1053 -4.22 -20.39 -27.14
C ALA A 1053 -3.35 -21.17 -26.14
N VAL A 1054 -3.71 -21.25 -24.86
CA VAL A 1054 -2.96 -22.03 -23.87
C VAL A 1054 -2.89 -23.52 -24.25
N GLU A 1055 -3.98 -24.10 -24.75
CA GLU A 1055 -4.02 -25.49 -25.20
C GLU A 1055 -3.13 -25.78 -26.41
N GLU A 1056 -3.03 -24.82 -27.35
CA GLU A 1056 -2.12 -24.90 -28.48
C GLU A 1056 -0.67 -24.71 -28.03
N LEU A 1057 -0.39 -23.61 -27.32
CA LEU A 1057 0.96 -23.20 -26.94
C LEU A 1057 1.61 -24.20 -26.00
N GLY A 1058 0.87 -24.73 -25.02
CA GLY A 1058 1.39 -25.72 -24.07
C GLY A 1058 1.83 -27.03 -24.74
N ARG A 1059 1.35 -27.34 -25.95
CA ARG A 1059 1.62 -28.59 -26.69
C ARG A 1059 2.44 -28.41 -27.96
N LYS A 1060 2.88 -27.19 -28.25
CA LYS A 1060 3.63 -26.87 -29.48
C LYS A 1060 5.01 -26.33 -29.14
N PRO A 1061 6.09 -26.85 -29.74
CA PRO A 1061 7.41 -26.29 -29.54
C PRO A 1061 7.46 -24.88 -30.12
N PRO A 1062 7.97 -23.89 -29.37
CA PRO A 1062 7.98 -22.51 -29.82
C PRO A 1062 8.94 -22.35 -31.00
N GLY A 1063 8.49 -21.65 -32.04
CA GLY A 1063 9.32 -21.36 -33.23
C GLY A 1063 10.32 -20.21 -33.01
N ALA A 1064 10.00 -19.28 -32.10
CA ALA A 1064 10.86 -18.17 -31.70
C ALA A 1064 11.65 -18.53 -30.42
N GLY A 1065 12.83 -17.95 -30.23
CA GLY A 1065 13.58 -18.02 -28.95
C GLY A 1065 14.53 -19.22 -28.76
N GLN A 1066 14.50 -20.25 -29.60
CA GLN A 1066 15.33 -21.46 -29.42
C GLN A 1066 16.65 -21.52 -30.23
N ALA A 1067 16.94 -20.56 -31.12
CA ALA A 1067 18.17 -20.55 -31.90
C ALA A 1067 19.30 -19.76 -31.20
N PRO A 1068 20.50 -20.34 -30.97
CA PRO A 1068 21.65 -19.59 -30.49
C PRO A 1068 22.13 -18.61 -31.57
N ALA A 1069 22.29 -17.32 -31.24
CA ALA A 1069 22.64 -16.31 -32.24
C ALA A 1069 24.17 -16.18 -32.43
N PRO A 1070 24.67 -16.14 -33.69
CA PRO A 1070 25.94 -15.51 -34.02
C PRO A 1070 25.83 -13.99 -33.84
N GLY A 1071 26.89 -13.35 -33.34
CA GLY A 1071 26.92 -11.94 -32.92
C GLY A 1071 26.51 -10.90 -33.95
N GLN A 1072 25.22 -10.56 -34.00
CA GLN A 1072 24.72 -9.41 -34.76
C GLN A 1072 24.74 -8.14 -33.92
N ARG A 1073 25.44 -7.12 -34.44
CA ARG A 1073 25.43 -5.74 -33.98
C ARG A 1073 24.09 -5.10 -34.36
N ALA A 1074 23.39 -4.50 -33.40
CA ALA A 1074 22.22 -3.67 -33.69
C ALA A 1074 22.67 -2.37 -34.37
N ALA A 1075 22.18 -2.12 -35.59
CA ALA A 1075 22.34 -0.82 -36.24
C ALA A 1075 21.29 0.15 -35.67
N VAL A 1076 21.74 1.11 -34.86
CA VAL A 1076 20.88 2.19 -34.34
C VAL A 1076 20.62 3.18 -35.49
N VAL A 1077 19.43 3.12 -36.08
CA VAL A 1077 18.94 4.18 -36.98
C VAL A 1077 18.15 5.17 -36.13
N ALA A 1078 18.72 6.36 -35.91
CA ALA A 1078 17.98 7.48 -35.37
C ALA A 1078 17.00 7.99 -36.45
N THR A 1079 15.72 7.66 -36.33
CA THR A 1079 14.67 8.34 -37.11
C THR A 1079 14.38 9.71 -36.50
N PRO A 1080 14.44 10.81 -37.27
CA PRO A 1080 14.00 12.12 -36.79
C PRO A 1080 12.47 12.12 -36.57
N PRO A 1081 11.93 13.01 -35.71
CA PRO A 1081 10.50 13.10 -35.45
C PRO A 1081 9.78 13.57 -36.72
N GLY A 1082 9.07 12.67 -37.39
CA GLY A 1082 8.25 12.96 -38.55
C GLY A 1082 6.76 12.91 -38.20
N ASP A 1083 6.11 14.07 -38.22
CA ASP A 1083 4.66 14.21 -38.24
C ASP A 1083 4.11 13.72 -39.58
N THR A 1084 3.87 12.43 -39.74
CA THR A 1084 2.94 11.93 -40.78
C THR A 1084 2.29 10.61 -40.33
N LEU A 1085 0.96 10.62 -40.20
CA LEU A 1085 0.15 9.40 -40.21
C LEU A 1085 0.38 8.66 -41.55
N PRO A 1086 0.55 7.34 -41.57
CA PRO A 1086 0.42 6.58 -42.80
C PRO A 1086 -1.03 6.68 -43.29
N ALA A 1087 -1.26 7.44 -44.36
CA ALA A 1087 -2.53 7.48 -45.06
C ALA A 1087 -2.78 6.15 -45.77
N ALA A 1088 -3.50 5.24 -45.11
CA ALA A 1088 -4.01 4.03 -45.73
C ALA A 1088 -5.31 3.56 -45.07
N ILE A 1089 -6.40 4.32 -45.25
CA ILE A 1089 -7.77 3.80 -45.46
C ILE A 1089 -8.51 4.90 -46.24
N ALA A 1090 -8.50 4.81 -47.57
CA ALA A 1090 -9.46 5.51 -48.40
C ALA A 1090 -9.63 4.75 -49.74
N ASN A 1091 -10.78 4.08 -49.84
CA ASN A 1091 -11.63 3.92 -51.04
C ASN A 1091 -11.96 2.49 -51.44
N ALA A 1092 -13.25 2.18 -51.32
CA ALA A 1092 -13.98 1.42 -52.32
C ALA A 1092 -14.89 2.39 -53.09
N SER A 1093 -14.80 2.29 -54.43
CA SER A 1093 -15.71 2.76 -55.48
C SER A 1093 -15.96 4.26 -55.71
N ALA A 1094 -15.32 4.82 -56.74
CA ALA A 1094 -15.98 5.57 -57.83
C ALA A 1094 -15.00 5.80 -59.01
N SER A 1095 -15.48 5.59 -60.23
CA SER A 1095 -14.76 5.62 -61.52
C SER A 1095 -14.12 6.96 -61.91
N PRO A 1096 -13.15 6.98 -62.85
CA PRO A 1096 -12.24 8.10 -63.09
C PRO A 1096 -12.71 9.09 -64.17
N ALA A 1097 -12.27 10.34 -64.06
CA ALA A 1097 -12.19 11.31 -65.16
C ALA A 1097 -10.76 11.91 -65.20
N PRO A 1098 -10.23 12.30 -66.38
CA PRO A 1098 -8.79 12.40 -66.63
C PRO A 1098 -8.19 13.79 -66.32
N PRO A 1099 -6.85 13.93 -66.31
CA PRO A 1099 -6.13 14.94 -65.54
C PRO A 1099 -5.82 16.23 -66.32
N LEU A 1100 -5.55 17.31 -65.59
CA LEU A 1100 -4.84 18.49 -66.09
C LEU A 1100 -3.66 18.83 -65.16
N PRO A 1101 -2.56 19.39 -65.68
CA PRO A 1101 -1.23 19.25 -65.10
C PRO A 1101 -0.78 20.46 -64.26
N HIS A 1102 0.24 20.18 -63.46
CA HIS A 1102 1.03 21.07 -62.59
C HIS A 1102 1.41 22.44 -63.18
N ALA A 1103 1.40 23.45 -62.29
CA ALA A 1103 2.35 24.56 -62.20
C ALA A 1103 2.37 24.98 -60.71
N ALA A 1104 3.44 24.75 -59.94
CA ALA A 1104 4.71 25.50 -59.88
C ALA A 1104 4.58 26.88 -59.21
N ASP A 1105 5.43 27.03 -58.18
CA ASP A 1105 6.05 28.25 -57.64
C ASP A 1105 5.37 29.10 -56.54
N ALA A 1106 6.02 29.00 -55.36
CA ALA A 1106 6.66 30.08 -54.60
C ALA A 1106 5.81 31.19 -53.95
N ALA A 1107 5.71 31.12 -52.60
CA ALA A 1107 6.17 32.13 -51.65
C ALA A 1107 6.02 31.61 -50.21
#